data_AF-A0A329RGY9-F1
#
_entry.id   AF-A0A329RGY9-F1
#
_cell.length_a   1.000
_cell.length_b   1.000
_cell.length_c   1.000
_cell.angle_alpha   90.00
_cell.angle_beta   90.00
_cell.angle_gamma   90.00
#
_symmetry.space_group_name_H-M   'P 1'
#
loop_
_entity.id
_entity.type
_entity.pdbx_description
1 polymer ?
#
loop_
_entity_poly.entity_id
_entity_poly.type
_entity_poly.pdbx_seq_one_letter_code
_entity_poly.pdbx_strand_id
1 'polypeptide(L)'
;MSTRSTALRVVSLLPSATENVCALLSACQGHASTSESSVPLPELVGRSHECDFPRDALDLPVLTAARTAFTSSVDTHKQVREALASAASLYHLDADKLAALQPDVILTQSTCKVCSIDLASVQQAVHDDVHRRTTVDRSMQSNTVSSQPAKQKELTKIVTCNPTSLVDALATQFCQLGDALGVPQVGESMAQEHLDKLQQLEHQAAAFVDKGYKPNVLMVEWLDPLFLGTKGWMREIVEAAGGQIVDTLERGQHVDVVVVALCGLTLDKTEQELVEGRVGDWWETLLDQSDAIVYIVDGTSMFTRPTRRLLVALEWLVHALHEPGSIWLKNSTFPYKLFDTSLVTSGSKAKEKKSAEMLEIEELHRAACSNQQAMYTDPATGYSVMTTYILKERQVCCGNGCRHCPYGHANVKDPSRRTNTLAGTVFLQPRRRSRGFPKDSPGGQMLWPEGCSVSEGLNELSVVFWSGGKDSFLALSALYETYAAEQKPMPRVVLLTTIDPKTNVVPIQNISSQTIAAQAEALELPLCLVAVGLGDEYTSALRSALVEISEQLKRTKKSKKAPPIEGTCTVSSLVFGDLHLEDIRTWREETFGKDYKLLFPVWKKKYESELLPALERICAKTGAKIFFSNVDEERLASSGAQWEVGQVYDWKLIQERNKATIEQVDLMGECGEFHTCVKFPRMD
;
A
#
# COMPACT_ATOMS: atom_id res chain seq x y z
N MET A 1 6.74 -5.58 57.40
CA MET A 1 5.78 -4.71 56.67
C MET A 1 5.23 -5.54 55.52
N SER A 2 3.94 -5.86 55.55
CA SER A 2 3.26 -6.64 54.51
C SER A 2 3.32 -5.88 53.19
N THR A 3 4.01 -6.43 52.19
CA THR A 3 4.03 -5.90 50.83
C THR A 3 2.63 -6.05 50.26
N ARG A 4 1.82 -4.99 50.29
CA ARG A 4 0.56 -4.95 49.52
C ARG A 4 0.95 -5.20 48.06
N SER A 5 0.53 -6.35 47.52
CA SER A 5 0.60 -6.61 46.08
C SER A 5 -0.12 -5.46 45.38
N THR A 6 0.52 -4.82 44.41
CA THR A 6 -0.13 -3.81 43.57
C THR A 6 -0.95 -4.50 42.50
N ALA A 7 -2.03 -3.85 42.03
CA ALA A 7 -2.79 -4.32 40.87
C ALA A 7 -1.89 -4.45 39.65
N LEU A 8 -2.11 -5.50 38.85
CA LEU A 8 -1.40 -5.73 37.59
C LEU A 8 -1.83 -4.67 36.56
N ARG A 9 -0.87 -3.94 35.99
CA ARG A 9 -1.11 -2.82 35.07
C ARG A 9 -1.10 -3.31 33.62
N VAL A 10 -2.23 -3.18 32.93
CA VAL A 10 -2.45 -3.70 31.58
C VAL A 10 -2.51 -2.55 30.58
N VAL A 11 -1.77 -2.67 29.48
CA VAL A 11 -1.96 -1.83 28.29
C VAL A 11 -2.53 -2.70 27.18
N SER A 12 -3.59 -2.23 26.50
CA SER A 12 -4.18 -2.96 25.37
C SER A 12 -4.04 -2.15 24.08
N LEU A 13 -3.24 -2.65 23.14
CA LEU A 13 -2.99 -2.01 21.85
C LEU A 13 -3.89 -2.57 20.73
N LEU A 14 -4.92 -3.34 21.08
CA LEU A 14 -5.85 -3.98 20.15
C LEU A 14 -7.31 -3.77 20.62
N PRO A 15 -8.25 -3.34 19.74
CA PRO A 15 -9.64 -3.10 20.13
C PRO A 15 -10.35 -4.32 20.70
N SER A 16 -10.20 -5.50 20.07
CA SER A 16 -10.82 -6.75 20.55
C SER A 16 -10.28 -7.19 21.90
N ALA A 17 -8.97 -7.09 22.12
CA ALA A 17 -8.36 -7.40 23.41
C ALA A 17 -8.88 -6.46 24.50
N THR A 18 -9.05 -5.16 24.20
CA THR A 18 -9.58 -4.18 25.15
C THR A 18 -10.98 -4.56 25.61
N GLU A 19 -11.85 -4.89 24.66
CA GLU A 19 -13.22 -5.32 24.98
C GLU A 19 -13.23 -6.60 25.83
N ASN A 20 -12.45 -7.61 25.45
CA ASN A 20 -12.38 -8.88 26.18
C ASN A 20 -11.81 -8.70 27.60
N VAL A 21 -10.81 -7.82 27.78
CA VAL A 21 -10.29 -7.47 29.12
C VAL A 21 -11.35 -6.75 29.94
N CYS A 22 -12.03 -5.74 29.40
CA CYS A 22 -13.09 -5.05 30.13
C CYS A 22 -14.21 -6.01 30.54
N ALA A 23 -14.55 -6.97 29.67
CA ALA A 23 -15.51 -8.03 29.96
C ALA A 23 -15.06 -8.92 31.14
N LEU A 24 -13.81 -9.39 31.12
CA LEU A 24 -13.21 -10.18 32.21
C LEU A 24 -13.21 -9.39 33.53
N LEU A 25 -12.75 -8.13 33.51
CA LEU A 25 -12.68 -7.28 34.69
C LEU A 25 -14.08 -7.03 35.29
N SER A 26 -15.08 -6.82 34.45
CA SER A 26 -16.48 -6.65 34.90
C SER A 26 -17.00 -7.93 35.57
N ALA A 27 -16.70 -9.10 35.00
CA ALA A 27 -17.08 -10.39 35.59
C ALA A 27 -16.38 -10.63 36.94
N CYS A 28 -15.11 -10.24 37.08
CA CYS A 28 -14.39 -10.30 38.35
C CYS A 28 -15.03 -9.44 39.44
N GLN A 29 -15.48 -8.22 39.12
CA GLN A 29 -16.17 -7.34 40.08
C GLN A 29 -17.50 -7.94 40.57
N GLY A 30 -18.23 -8.63 39.69
CA GLY A 30 -19.43 -9.38 40.06
C GLY A 30 -19.13 -10.53 41.05
N HIS A 31 -18.03 -11.27 40.84
CA HIS A 31 -17.62 -12.40 41.70
C HIS A 31 -17.01 -11.97 43.04
N ALA A 32 -16.30 -10.83 43.08
CA ALA A 32 -15.69 -10.29 44.30
C ALA A 32 -16.72 -9.90 45.38
N SER A 33 -17.99 -9.71 45.01
CA SER A 33 -19.09 -9.49 45.96
C SER A 33 -19.44 -10.73 46.81
N THR A 34 -18.89 -11.91 46.47
CA THR A 34 -19.20 -13.20 47.13
C THR A 34 -17.98 -13.89 47.77
N SER A 35 -16.77 -13.35 47.62
CA SER A 35 -15.51 -13.98 48.05
C SER A 35 -14.55 -12.96 48.67
N GLU A 36 -14.08 -13.23 49.89
CA GLU A 36 -13.06 -12.44 50.63
C GLU A 36 -11.64 -12.58 50.03
N SER A 37 -11.49 -12.50 48.70
CA SER A 37 -10.17 -12.58 48.07
C SER A 37 -9.44 -11.25 48.19
N SER A 38 -8.30 -11.26 48.88
CA SER A 38 -7.43 -10.10 49.13
C SER A 38 -6.52 -9.73 47.94
N VAL A 39 -6.76 -10.28 46.74
CA VAL A 39 -5.92 -10.05 45.56
C VAL A 39 -6.44 -8.83 44.77
N PRO A 40 -5.61 -7.81 44.51
CA PRO A 40 -6.04 -6.66 43.71
C PRO A 40 -6.35 -7.07 42.27
N LEU A 41 -7.49 -6.62 41.74
CA LEU A 41 -7.86 -6.86 40.35
C LEU A 41 -6.90 -6.15 39.38
N PRO A 42 -6.66 -6.70 38.18
CA PRO A 42 -5.89 -6.02 37.15
C PRO A 42 -6.56 -4.70 36.74
N GLU A 43 -5.75 -3.73 36.36
CA GLU A 43 -6.19 -2.40 35.94
C GLU A 43 -5.74 -2.13 34.51
N LEU A 44 -6.67 -1.75 33.64
CA LEU A 44 -6.35 -1.28 32.29
C LEU A 44 -5.91 0.19 32.38
N VAL A 45 -4.68 0.49 31.99
CA VAL A 45 -4.04 1.80 32.21
C VAL A 45 -3.72 2.56 30.91
N GLY A 46 -3.91 1.93 29.76
CA GLY A 46 -3.69 2.56 28.46
C GLY A 46 -4.25 1.72 27.31
N ARG A 47 -4.59 2.40 26.20
CA ARG A 47 -5.27 1.79 25.06
C ARG A 47 -4.74 2.27 23.70
N SER A 48 -5.12 1.58 22.64
CA SER A 48 -4.98 2.06 21.25
C SER A 48 -6.04 3.13 20.92
N HIS A 49 -5.82 3.95 19.88
CA HIS A 49 -6.81 4.94 19.42
C HIS A 49 -8.12 4.32 18.92
N GLU A 50 -8.08 3.08 18.42
CA GLU A 50 -9.25 2.35 17.89
C GLU A 50 -10.01 1.57 18.98
N CYS A 51 -9.48 1.53 20.21
CA CYS A 51 -10.16 0.91 21.34
C CYS A 51 -11.33 1.80 21.78
N ASP A 52 -12.46 1.69 21.10
CA ASP A 52 -13.64 2.54 21.21
C ASP A 52 -14.76 1.96 22.09
N PHE A 53 -14.59 0.75 22.60
CA PHE A 53 -15.59 0.00 23.36
C PHE A 53 -14.95 -0.85 24.47
N PRO A 54 -15.56 -0.93 25.67
CA PRO A 54 -16.75 -0.19 26.12
C PRO A 54 -16.44 1.30 26.34
N ARG A 55 -17.49 2.14 26.48
CA ARG A 55 -17.33 3.61 26.61
C ARG A 55 -16.41 4.01 27.78
N ASP A 56 -16.43 3.26 28.87
CA ASP A 56 -15.61 3.55 30.05
C ASP A 56 -14.10 3.40 29.78
N ALA A 57 -13.71 2.64 28.74
CA ALA A 57 -12.31 2.56 28.32
C ALA A 57 -11.83 3.85 27.61
N LEU A 58 -12.74 4.70 27.13
CA LEU A 58 -12.39 5.90 26.36
C LEU A 58 -11.59 6.93 27.16
N ASP A 59 -11.76 6.94 28.49
CA ASP A 59 -11.06 7.84 29.40
C ASP A 59 -9.59 7.46 29.62
N LEU A 60 -9.18 6.27 29.16
CA LEU A 60 -7.80 5.81 29.29
C LEU A 60 -6.86 6.50 28.30
N PRO A 61 -5.58 6.70 28.69
CA PRO A 61 -4.55 7.24 27.81
C PRO A 61 -4.45 6.47 26.49
N VAL A 62 -4.52 7.22 25.38
CA VAL A 62 -4.32 6.70 24.03
C VAL A 62 -2.83 6.69 23.69
N LEU A 63 -2.32 5.52 23.31
CA LEU A 63 -0.91 5.25 23.06
C LEU A 63 -0.56 5.14 21.57
N THR A 64 -1.55 4.96 20.71
CA THR A 64 -1.33 4.86 19.27
C THR A 64 -2.12 5.91 18.51
N ALA A 65 -1.68 6.25 17.31
CA ALA A 65 -2.44 7.09 16.38
C ALA A 65 -2.30 6.55 14.96
N ALA A 66 -3.36 6.64 14.15
CA ALA A 66 -3.30 6.37 12.72
C ALA A 66 -2.44 7.43 12.02
N ARG A 67 -1.59 7.00 11.08
CA ARG A 67 -0.85 7.90 10.20
C ARG A 67 -1.66 8.36 8.98
N THR A 68 -2.90 7.87 8.85
CA THR A 68 -3.76 8.13 7.68
C THR A 68 -5.22 8.32 8.10
N ALA A 69 -6.06 8.82 7.17
CA ALA A 69 -7.50 9.07 7.40
C ALA A 69 -8.36 8.30 6.39
N PHE A 70 -9.25 7.43 6.89
CA PHE A 70 -10.11 6.57 6.08
C PHE A 70 -11.40 7.29 5.67
N THR A 71 -11.64 7.43 4.36
CA THR A 71 -12.79 8.20 3.83
C THR A 71 -13.71 7.40 2.91
N SER A 72 -13.19 6.44 2.13
CA SER A 72 -13.94 5.49 1.28
C SER A 72 -13.24 4.11 1.23
N SER A 73 -13.94 3.05 0.79
CA SER A 73 -13.34 1.71 0.65
C SER A 73 -12.11 1.70 -0.29
N VAL A 74 -12.16 2.46 -1.39
CA VAL A 74 -11.05 2.60 -2.34
C VAL A 74 -9.85 3.34 -1.72
N ASP A 75 -10.10 4.40 -0.94
CA ASP A 75 -9.04 5.16 -0.27
C ASP A 75 -8.37 4.36 0.84
N THR A 76 -9.15 3.59 1.61
CA THR A 76 -8.61 2.65 2.60
C THR A 76 -7.70 1.63 1.92
N HIS A 77 -8.07 1.11 0.74
CA HIS A 77 -7.27 0.09 0.04
C HIS A 77 -5.93 0.65 -0.42
N LYS A 78 -5.98 1.88 -0.94
CA LYS A 78 -4.81 2.63 -1.40
C LYS A 78 -3.83 2.87 -0.25
N GLN A 79 -4.30 3.39 0.88
CA GLN A 79 -3.45 3.69 2.04
C GLN A 79 -2.86 2.43 2.68
N VAL A 80 -3.63 1.34 2.76
CA VAL A 80 -3.14 0.03 3.24
C VAL A 80 -2.01 -0.49 2.35
N ARG A 81 -2.14 -0.40 1.03
CA ARG A 81 -1.09 -0.79 0.08
C ARG A 81 0.15 0.08 0.18
N GLU A 82 -0.01 1.40 0.32
CA GLU A 82 1.09 2.36 0.48
C GLU A 82 1.92 2.08 1.75
N ALA A 83 1.26 1.74 2.85
CA ALA A 83 1.96 1.42 4.09
C ALA A 83 2.64 0.03 4.07
N LEU A 84 1.99 -0.98 3.48
CA LEU A 84 2.63 -2.28 3.26
C LEU A 84 3.88 -2.17 2.36
N ALA A 85 3.85 -1.28 1.36
CA ALA A 85 4.96 -1.08 0.42
C ALA A 85 6.14 -0.29 1.01
N SER A 86 5.92 0.55 2.02
CA SER A 86 6.95 1.40 2.62
C SER A 86 7.66 0.78 3.83
N ALA A 87 7.25 -0.44 4.24
CA ALA A 87 7.64 -1.08 5.51
C ALA A 87 7.43 -0.18 6.75
N ALA A 88 6.72 0.94 6.61
CA ALA A 88 6.36 1.84 7.69
C ALA A 88 5.12 1.29 8.38
N SER A 89 5.13 1.25 9.72
CA SER A 89 3.92 0.94 10.50
C SER A 89 2.83 1.96 10.14
N LEU A 90 1.59 1.50 9.88
CA LEU A 90 0.43 2.37 9.65
C LEU A 90 0.10 3.24 10.87
N TYR A 91 0.67 2.87 12.02
CA TYR A 91 0.37 3.46 13.31
C TYR A 91 1.64 3.96 13.96
N HIS A 92 1.51 5.09 14.64
CA HIS A 92 2.52 5.59 15.56
C HIS A 92 2.26 4.98 16.95
N LEU A 93 3.32 4.56 17.66
CA LEU A 93 3.27 4.18 19.08
C LEU A 93 4.05 5.20 19.92
N ASP A 94 3.39 5.81 20.90
CA ASP A 94 4.01 6.75 21.83
C ASP A 94 4.80 5.98 22.92
N ALA A 95 6.08 5.74 22.65
CA ALA A 95 6.97 4.97 23.52
C ALA A 95 7.21 5.65 24.87
N ASP A 96 7.15 6.98 24.95
CA ASP A 96 7.34 7.72 26.20
C ASP A 96 6.12 7.62 27.11
N LYS A 97 4.90 7.77 26.55
CA LYS A 97 3.67 7.49 27.31
C LYS A 97 3.61 6.03 27.74
N LEU A 98 3.99 5.09 26.87
CA LEU A 98 4.03 3.67 27.23
C LEU A 98 4.96 3.40 28.41
N ALA A 99 6.17 3.98 28.38
CA ALA A 99 7.15 3.88 29.46
C ALA A 99 6.62 4.50 30.77
N ALA A 100 5.98 5.67 30.69
CA ALA A 100 5.42 6.38 31.84
C ALA A 100 4.29 5.59 32.54
N LEU A 101 3.52 4.80 31.79
CA LEU A 101 2.44 3.97 32.34
C LEU A 101 2.94 2.76 33.12
N GLN A 102 4.21 2.37 32.96
CA GLN A 102 4.81 1.18 33.61
C GLN A 102 3.92 -0.08 33.52
N PRO A 103 3.59 -0.56 32.31
CA PRO A 103 2.76 -1.75 32.15
C PRO A 103 3.50 -3.01 32.63
N ASP A 104 2.76 -3.89 33.29
CA ASP A 104 3.18 -5.26 33.62
C ASP A 104 2.85 -6.20 32.46
N VAL A 105 1.72 -5.95 31.76
CA VAL A 105 1.26 -6.71 30.59
C VAL A 105 0.88 -5.78 29.44
N ILE A 106 1.35 -6.09 28.23
CA ILE A 106 0.92 -5.42 26.99
C ILE A 106 0.22 -6.44 26.09
N LEU A 107 -1.03 -6.16 25.73
CA LEU A 107 -1.82 -6.95 24.79
C LEU A 107 -1.69 -6.36 23.39
N THR A 108 -1.29 -7.18 22.43
CA THR A 108 -1.11 -6.79 21.02
C THR A 108 -1.44 -7.97 20.10
N GLN A 109 -1.15 -7.87 18.80
CA GLN A 109 -1.22 -8.99 17.85
C GLN A 109 0.09 -9.16 17.09
N SER A 110 0.22 -10.28 16.37
CA SER A 110 1.34 -10.53 15.46
C SER A 110 0.89 -11.00 14.06
N THR A 111 -0.42 -11.08 13.81
CA THR A 111 -0.97 -11.63 12.57
C THR A 111 -1.06 -10.60 11.45
N CYS A 112 -1.56 -9.40 11.75
CA CYS A 112 -1.76 -8.36 10.74
C CYS A 112 -0.92 -7.11 11.03
N LYS A 113 0.01 -6.78 10.12
CA LYS A 113 0.81 -5.53 10.17
C LYS A 113 0.03 -4.28 9.75
N VAL A 114 -1.23 -4.46 9.34
CA VAL A 114 -2.09 -3.43 8.75
C VAL A 114 -3.19 -2.98 9.71
N CYS A 115 -3.81 -3.90 10.44
CA CYS A 115 -5.01 -3.61 11.23
C CYS A 115 -4.71 -3.14 12.67
N SER A 116 -3.46 -3.14 13.11
CA SER A 116 -3.03 -2.53 14.37
C SER A 116 -1.53 -2.25 14.35
N ILE A 117 -1.01 -1.68 15.44
CA ILE A 117 0.43 -1.55 15.68
C ILE A 117 1.11 -2.94 15.55
N ASP A 118 2.27 -2.98 14.90
CA ASP A 118 3.02 -4.21 14.67
C ASP A 118 3.81 -4.65 15.92
N LEU A 119 4.02 -5.96 16.05
CA LEU A 119 4.71 -6.54 17.21
C LEU A 119 6.14 -6.03 17.39
N ALA A 120 6.87 -5.79 16.29
CA ALA A 120 8.27 -5.36 16.37
C ALA A 120 8.38 -3.95 16.99
N SER A 121 7.48 -3.03 16.61
CA SER A 121 7.37 -1.70 17.22
C SER A 121 7.10 -1.76 18.73
N VAL A 122 6.22 -2.67 19.18
CA VAL A 122 5.93 -2.87 20.61
C VAL A 122 7.14 -3.44 21.35
N GLN A 123 7.80 -4.46 20.78
CA GLN A 123 9.00 -5.07 21.36
C GLN A 123 10.14 -4.05 21.49
N GLN A 124 10.35 -3.23 20.46
CA GLN A 124 11.36 -2.18 20.47
C GLN A 124 11.09 -1.14 21.57
N ALA A 125 9.84 -0.66 21.69
CA ALA A 125 9.48 0.32 22.71
C ALA A 125 9.72 -0.19 24.14
N VAL A 126 9.42 -1.47 24.40
CA VAL A 126 9.70 -2.12 25.70
C VAL A 126 11.20 -2.28 25.92
N HIS A 127 11.96 -2.69 24.90
CA HIS A 127 13.40 -2.83 24.97
C HIS A 127 14.10 -1.50 25.28
N ASP A 128 13.68 -0.42 24.64
CA ASP A 128 14.23 0.93 24.84
C ASP A 128 13.93 1.48 26.23
N ASP A 129 12.76 1.19 26.81
CA ASP A 129 12.44 1.52 28.20
C ASP A 129 13.34 0.76 29.20
N VAL A 130 13.56 -0.55 28.99
CA VAL A 130 14.47 -1.35 29.83
C VAL A 130 15.90 -0.81 29.77
N HIS A 131 16.38 -0.44 28.58
CA HIS A 131 17.70 0.18 28.43
C HIS A 131 17.80 1.56 29.10
N ARG A 132 16.77 2.40 28.98
CA ARG A 132 16.73 3.71 29.66
C ARG A 132 16.81 3.55 31.18
N ARG A 133 16.03 2.63 31.75
CA ARG A 133 16.00 2.38 33.21
C ARG A 133 17.34 1.84 33.73
N THR A 134 17.94 0.88 33.03
CA THR A 134 19.24 0.29 33.42
C THR A 134 20.42 1.27 33.29
N THR A 135 20.37 2.19 32.34
CA THR A 135 21.41 3.23 32.14
C THR A 135 21.34 4.32 33.22
N VAL A 136 20.12 4.74 33.60
CA VAL A 136 19.92 5.72 34.68
C VAL A 136 20.39 5.16 36.03
N ASP A 137 20.07 3.90 36.35
CA ASP A 137 20.52 3.26 37.60
C ASP A 137 22.05 3.16 37.70
N ARG A 138 22.76 2.92 36.59
CA ARG A 138 24.24 2.91 36.56
C ARG A 138 24.85 4.31 36.73
N SER A 139 24.20 5.36 36.20
CA SER A 139 24.69 6.74 36.33
C SER A 139 24.56 7.29 37.76
N MET A 140 23.61 6.77 38.55
CA MET A 140 23.35 7.18 39.94
C MET A 140 24.13 6.36 40.99
N GLN A 141 24.73 5.22 40.63
CA GLN A 141 25.50 4.35 41.55
C GLN A 141 27.02 4.55 41.52
N SER A 142 27.49 5.78 41.22
CA SER A 142 28.92 6.10 41.27
C SER A 142 29.52 6.23 42.69
N ASN A 143 28.76 6.11 43.78
CA ASN A 143 29.32 6.15 45.13
C ASN A 143 28.42 5.48 46.17
N THR A 144 28.37 4.14 46.21
CA THR A 144 28.32 3.33 47.45
C THR A 144 28.26 1.84 47.10
N VAL A 145 29.23 1.09 47.60
CA VAL A 145 29.19 -0.38 47.61
C VAL A 145 28.23 -0.79 48.72
N SER A 146 26.99 -1.12 48.37
CA SER A 146 26.09 -1.88 49.23
C SER A 146 25.57 -3.09 48.47
N SER A 147 26.05 -4.25 48.92
CA SER A 147 25.77 -5.57 48.40
C SER A 147 24.39 -6.07 48.85
N GLN A 148 23.34 -5.71 48.14
CA GLN A 148 22.11 -6.52 48.04
C GLN A 148 21.54 -6.37 46.62
N PRO A 149 21.30 -7.47 45.88
CA PRO A 149 20.61 -7.39 44.60
C PRO A 149 19.17 -6.95 44.88
N ALA A 150 18.84 -5.71 44.51
CA ALA A 150 17.46 -5.27 44.44
C ALA A 150 16.71 -6.25 43.52
N LYS A 151 15.62 -6.85 44.00
CA LYS A 151 14.76 -7.75 43.23
C LYS A 151 14.47 -7.11 41.87
N GLN A 152 15.01 -7.71 40.82
CA GLN A 152 14.83 -7.31 39.44
C GLN A 152 13.32 -7.36 39.14
N LYS A 153 12.70 -6.18 38.98
CA LYS A 153 11.28 -6.06 38.65
C LYS A 153 11.06 -6.82 37.32
N GLU A 154 10.09 -7.74 37.31
CA GLU A 154 9.81 -8.60 36.15
C GLU A 154 9.69 -7.79 34.85
N LEU A 155 10.26 -8.34 33.78
CA LEU A 155 10.15 -7.79 32.43
C LEU A 155 8.67 -7.71 32.03
N THR A 156 8.23 -6.58 31.49
CA THR A 156 6.87 -6.40 30.94
C THR A 156 6.52 -7.55 29.99
N LYS A 157 5.43 -8.25 30.26
CA LYS A 157 4.99 -9.41 29.48
C LYS A 157 4.18 -8.94 28.27
N ILE A 158 4.63 -9.28 27.06
CA ILE A 158 3.86 -9.06 25.82
C ILE A 158 3.01 -10.30 25.54
N VAL A 159 1.71 -10.11 25.35
CA VAL A 159 0.75 -11.19 25.01
C VAL A 159 0.15 -10.90 23.65
N THR A 160 0.27 -11.85 22.73
CA THR A 160 -0.27 -11.75 21.38
C THR A 160 -1.64 -12.42 21.28
N CYS A 161 -2.64 -11.65 20.86
CA CYS A 161 -4.03 -12.04 20.74
C CYS A 161 -4.35 -12.30 19.26
N ASN A 162 -4.16 -13.55 18.80
CA ASN A 162 -4.27 -13.93 17.39
C ASN A 162 -5.26 -15.10 17.19
N PRO A 163 -6.56 -14.90 17.41
CA PRO A 163 -7.52 -15.96 17.14
C PRO A 163 -7.54 -16.23 15.63
N THR A 164 -7.73 -17.49 15.23
CA THR A 164 -7.84 -17.88 13.82
C THR A 164 -9.12 -18.64 13.51
N SER A 165 -9.84 -19.08 14.55
CA SER A 165 -11.15 -19.74 14.49
C SER A 165 -12.16 -19.03 15.40
N LEU A 166 -13.44 -19.38 15.25
CA LEU A 166 -14.55 -18.90 16.07
C LEU A 166 -14.39 -19.37 17.53
N VAL A 167 -13.95 -20.62 17.72
CA VAL A 167 -13.62 -21.16 19.06
C VAL A 167 -12.46 -20.40 19.69
N ASP A 168 -11.44 -20.04 18.90
CA ASP A 168 -10.33 -19.25 19.44
C ASP A 168 -10.77 -17.86 19.91
N ALA A 169 -11.64 -17.21 19.12
CA ALA A 169 -12.17 -15.89 19.44
C ALA A 169 -13.08 -15.91 20.68
N LEU A 170 -13.86 -16.98 20.88
CA LEU A 170 -14.87 -17.07 21.93
C LEU A 170 -14.37 -17.71 23.22
N ALA A 171 -13.46 -18.69 23.14
CA ALA A 171 -13.06 -19.51 24.28
C ALA A 171 -11.55 -19.44 24.53
N THR A 172 -10.72 -19.86 23.57
CA THR A 172 -9.26 -19.96 23.76
C THR A 172 -8.66 -18.64 24.22
N GLN A 173 -9.07 -17.53 23.60
CA GLN A 173 -8.57 -16.21 23.95
C GLN A 173 -9.00 -15.74 25.36
N PHE A 174 -10.19 -16.11 25.83
CA PHE A 174 -10.64 -15.77 27.18
C PHE A 174 -9.86 -16.53 28.25
N CYS A 175 -9.52 -17.81 28.02
CA CYS A 175 -8.62 -18.55 28.90
C CYS A 175 -7.22 -17.91 28.93
N GLN A 176 -6.65 -17.60 27.76
CA GLN A 176 -5.32 -16.97 27.65
C GLN A 176 -5.26 -15.60 28.33
N LEU A 177 -6.29 -14.77 28.17
CA LEU A 177 -6.39 -13.48 28.84
C LEU A 177 -6.59 -13.66 30.34
N GLY A 178 -7.42 -14.61 30.76
CA GLY A 178 -7.58 -14.96 32.18
C GLY A 178 -6.25 -15.32 32.84
N ASP A 179 -5.46 -16.19 32.22
CA ASP A 179 -4.12 -16.55 32.69
C ASP A 179 -3.17 -15.36 32.72
N ALA A 180 -3.15 -14.56 31.65
CA ALA A 180 -2.26 -13.40 31.55
C ALA A 180 -2.57 -12.30 32.57
N LEU A 181 -3.83 -12.19 32.97
CA LEU A 181 -4.33 -11.18 33.91
C LEU A 181 -4.38 -11.70 35.35
N GLY A 182 -4.08 -12.98 35.59
CA GLY A 182 -4.14 -13.57 36.93
C GLY A 182 -5.57 -13.85 37.43
N VAL A 183 -6.52 -14.02 36.52
CA VAL A 183 -7.94 -14.37 36.79
C VAL A 183 -8.38 -15.60 35.98
N PRO A 184 -7.64 -16.74 36.05
CA PRO A 184 -7.87 -17.90 35.19
C PRO A 184 -9.28 -18.50 35.35
N GLN A 185 -9.82 -18.55 36.57
CA GLN A 185 -11.15 -19.13 36.82
C GLN A 185 -12.26 -18.33 36.13
N VAL A 186 -12.12 -17.00 36.05
CA VAL A 186 -13.08 -16.14 35.35
C VAL A 186 -12.95 -16.33 33.84
N GLY A 187 -11.72 -16.43 33.33
CA GLY A 187 -11.46 -16.75 31.92
C GLY A 187 -12.07 -18.08 31.50
N GLU A 188 -11.85 -19.14 32.27
CA GLU A 188 -12.41 -20.48 32.04
C GLU A 188 -13.94 -20.47 32.11
N SER A 189 -14.54 -19.82 33.12
CA SER A 189 -15.99 -19.74 33.27
C SER A 189 -16.65 -19.03 32.09
N MET A 190 -16.08 -17.92 31.64
CA MET A 190 -16.61 -17.18 30.49
C MET A 190 -16.41 -17.95 29.18
N ALA A 191 -15.27 -18.62 29.01
CA ALA A 191 -15.02 -19.47 27.86
C ALA A 191 -16.07 -20.60 27.76
N GLN A 192 -16.40 -21.25 28.88
CA GLN A 192 -17.44 -22.28 28.91
C GLN A 192 -18.82 -21.71 28.60
N GLU A 193 -19.19 -20.56 29.19
CA GLU A 193 -20.47 -19.88 28.88
C GLU A 193 -20.59 -19.55 27.38
N HIS A 194 -19.52 -19.06 26.76
CA HIS A 194 -19.51 -18.76 25.34
C HIS A 194 -19.65 -20.02 24.47
N LEU A 195 -18.99 -21.13 24.84
CA LEU A 195 -19.11 -22.40 24.14
C LEU A 195 -20.53 -22.99 24.24
N ASP A 196 -21.14 -22.91 25.43
CA ASP A 196 -22.51 -23.38 25.65
C ASP A 196 -23.50 -22.58 24.79
N LYS A 197 -23.32 -21.24 24.71
CA LYS A 197 -24.14 -20.38 23.84
C LYS A 197 -23.90 -20.64 22.35
N LEU A 198 -22.65 -20.89 21.93
CA LEU A 198 -22.34 -21.28 20.55
C LEU A 198 -23.09 -22.58 20.17
N GLN A 199 -22.97 -23.62 21.00
CA GLN A 199 -23.66 -24.90 20.78
C GLN A 199 -25.18 -24.75 20.76
N GLN A 200 -25.73 -23.89 21.62
CA GLN A 200 -27.16 -23.58 21.62
C GLN A 200 -27.61 -23.00 20.28
N LEU A 201 -26.86 -22.04 19.73
CA LEU A 201 -27.17 -21.38 18.46
C LEU A 201 -26.98 -22.32 17.27
N GLU A 202 -25.94 -23.16 17.28
CA GLU A 202 -25.73 -24.20 16.27
C GLU A 202 -26.89 -25.22 16.25
N HIS A 203 -27.35 -25.66 17.42
CA HIS A 203 -28.54 -26.54 17.49
C HIS A 203 -29.80 -25.85 16.97
N GLN A 204 -29.98 -24.56 17.27
CA GLN A 204 -31.10 -23.78 16.73
C GLN A 204 -31.02 -23.70 15.20
N ALA A 205 -29.84 -23.42 14.64
CA ALA A 205 -29.62 -23.38 13.20
C ALA A 205 -29.86 -24.73 12.52
N ALA A 206 -29.35 -25.83 13.12
CA ALA A 206 -29.54 -27.18 12.62
C ALA A 206 -31.03 -27.54 12.51
N ALA A 207 -31.84 -27.14 13.50
CA ALA A 207 -33.29 -27.37 13.47
C ALA A 207 -34.02 -26.64 12.34
N PHE A 208 -33.45 -25.57 11.76
CA PHE A 208 -33.95 -24.93 10.54
C PHE A 208 -33.47 -25.67 9.29
N VAL A 209 -32.19 -26.03 9.23
CA VAL A 209 -31.61 -26.76 8.09
C VAL A 209 -32.32 -28.11 7.88
N ASP A 210 -32.63 -28.83 8.97
CA ASP A 210 -33.37 -30.10 8.93
C ASP A 210 -34.78 -29.96 8.33
N LYS A 211 -35.34 -28.74 8.32
CA LYS A 211 -36.65 -28.43 7.69
C LYS A 211 -36.54 -28.12 6.20
N GLY A 212 -35.34 -28.15 5.62
CA GLY A 212 -35.15 -28.43 4.21
C GLY A 212 -34.39 -27.39 3.38
N TYR A 213 -33.76 -26.38 3.98
CA TYR A 213 -33.04 -25.39 3.20
C TYR A 213 -31.78 -24.86 3.91
N LYS A 214 -30.70 -24.76 3.14
CA LYS A 214 -29.40 -24.27 3.59
C LYS A 214 -29.01 -23.08 2.70
N PRO A 215 -29.12 -21.82 3.17
CA PRO A 215 -28.88 -20.64 2.35
C PRO A 215 -27.42 -20.51 1.91
N ASN A 216 -27.17 -20.15 0.65
CA ASN A 216 -25.87 -19.74 0.14
C ASN A 216 -25.60 -18.28 0.51
N VAL A 217 -24.56 -18.04 1.29
CA VAL A 217 -24.25 -16.75 1.91
C VAL A 217 -22.97 -16.18 1.33
N LEU A 218 -23.05 -14.99 0.75
CA LEU A 218 -21.90 -14.21 0.33
C LEU A 218 -21.51 -13.23 1.45
N MET A 219 -20.39 -13.48 2.12
CA MET A 219 -19.86 -12.62 3.17
C MET A 219 -18.84 -11.64 2.57
N VAL A 220 -19.17 -10.34 2.52
CA VAL A 220 -18.36 -9.30 1.87
C VAL A 220 -17.64 -8.47 2.92
N GLU A 221 -16.31 -8.51 2.92
CA GLU A 221 -15.45 -7.73 3.84
C GLU A 221 -14.92 -6.44 3.19
N TRP A 222 -14.90 -6.39 1.86
CA TRP A 222 -14.37 -5.27 1.08
C TRP A 222 -15.06 -5.20 -0.28
N LEU A 223 -15.44 -3.99 -0.73
CA LEU A 223 -16.24 -3.80 -1.95
C LEU A 223 -15.42 -3.75 -3.25
N ASP A 224 -14.26 -3.09 -3.25
CA ASP A 224 -13.37 -2.98 -4.42
C ASP A 224 -11.87 -2.88 -4.04
N PRO A 225 -11.02 -3.85 -4.43
CA PRO A 225 -11.40 -5.12 -5.05
C PRO A 225 -12.22 -5.98 -4.08
N LEU A 226 -13.07 -6.86 -4.62
CA LEU A 226 -13.94 -7.70 -3.80
C LEU A 226 -13.11 -8.64 -2.90
N PHE A 227 -13.26 -8.50 -1.58
CA PHE A 227 -12.75 -9.48 -0.62
C PHE A 227 -13.91 -10.15 0.10
N LEU A 228 -13.85 -11.49 0.13
CA LEU A 228 -14.87 -12.34 0.73
C LEU A 228 -14.37 -13.01 2.01
N GLY A 229 -15.22 -13.03 3.04
CA GLY A 229 -15.01 -13.67 4.34
C GLY A 229 -15.11 -15.19 4.28
N THR A 230 -14.18 -15.80 3.54
CA THR A 230 -14.23 -17.23 3.18
C THR A 230 -13.36 -18.11 4.05
N LYS A 231 -12.73 -17.56 5.09
CA LYS A 231 -11.75 -18.26 5.95
C LYS A 231 -11.92 -17.87 7.41
N GLY A 232 -11.37 -18.72 8.30
CA GLY A 232 -11.39 -18.51 9.74
C GLY A 232 -12.80 -18.33 10.31
N TRP A 233 -12.92 -17.52 11.36
CA TRP A 233 -14.20 -17.30 12.03
C TRP A 233 -15.29 -16.68 11.14
N MET A 234 -14.92 -15.95 10.07
CA MET A 234 -15.90 -15.37 9.13
C MET A 234 -16.63 -16.44 8.32
N ARG A 235 -15.94 -17.53 7.94
CA ARG A 235 -16.58 -18.72 7.38
C ARG A 235 -17.34 -19.48 8.47
N GLU A 236 -16.67 -19.75 9.59
CA GLU A 236 -17.22 -20.62 10.64
C GLU A 236 -18.51 -20.06 11.24
N ILE A 237 -18.65 -18.74 11.38
CA ILE A 237 -19.90 -18.12 11.87
C ILE A 237 -21.08 -18.30 10.91
N VAL A 238 -20.83 -18.29 9.59
CA VAL A 238 -21.85 -18.57 8.57
C VAL A 238 -22.26 -20.03 8.62
N GLU A 239 -21.28 -20.93 8.74
CA GLU A 239 -21.52 -22.37 8.83
C GLU A 239 -22.25 -22.74 10.14
N ALA A 240 -21.88 -22.13 11.27
CA ALA A 240 -22.56 -22.27 12.56
C ALA A 240 -24.00 -21.72 12.53
N ALA A 241 -24.26 -20.68 11.74
CA ALA A 241 -25.60 -20.18 11.50
C ALA A 241 -26.44 -21.08 10.58
N GLY A 242 -25.90 -22.20 10.11
CA GLY A 242 -26.58 -23.12 9.19
C GLY A 242 -26.60 -22.63 7.74
N GLY A 243 -25.72 -21.70 7.37
CA GLY A 243 -25.51 -21.27 5.99
C GLY A 243 -24.42 -22.06 5.25
N GLN A 244 -24.32 -21.87 3.95
CA GLN A 244 -23.22 -22.33 3.10
C GLN A 244 -22.49 -21.12 2.53
N ILE A 245 -21.21 -20.96 2.83
CA ILE A 245 -20.45 -19.82 2.32
C ILE A 245 -20.23 -19.94 0.81
N VAL A 246 -20.39 -18.83 0.11
CA VAL A 246 -20.00 -18.67 -1.30
C VAL A 246 -18.56 -18.16 -1.34
N ASP A 247 -17.65 -18.97 -1.85
CA ASP A 247 -16.22 -18.66 -1.87
C ASP A 247 -15.76 -17.87 -3.09
N THR A 248 -16.55 -17.91 -4.16
CA THR A 248 -16.28 -17.27 -5.44
C THR A 248 -17.59 -16.83 -6.11
N LEU A 249 -17.54 -15.72 -6.85
CA LEU A 249 -18.66 -15.23 -7.66
C LEU A 249 -18.36 -15.51 -9.14
N GLU A 250 -18.56 -16.75 -9.57
CA GLU A 250 -18.58 -17.11 -10.99
C GLU A 250 -19.99 -16.97 -11.56
N ARG A 251 -20.11 -16.80 -12.88
CA ARG A 251 -21.41 -16.72 -13.55
C ARG A 251 -22.23 -17.99 -13.29
N GLY A 252 -23.43 -17.83 -12.77
CA GLY A 252 -24.34 -18.94 -12.45
C GLY A 252 -24.22 -19.49 -11.04
N GLN A 253 -23.34 -18.93 -10.21
CA GLN A 253 -23.31 -19.24 -8.78
C GLN A 253 -24.52 -18.63 -8.09
N HIS A 254 -25.33 -19.46 -7.42
CA HIS A 254 -26.52 -19.00 -6.70
C HIS A 254 -26.14 -18.39 -5.37
N VAL A 255 -26.67 -17.19 -5.08
CA VAL A 255 -26.50 -16.49 -3.81
C VAL A 255 -27.88 -16.18 -3.25
N ASP A 256 -28.14 -16.60 -2.02
CA ASP A 256 -29.42 -16.42 -1.35
C ASP A 256 -29.40 -15.19 -0.44
N VAL A 257 -28.26 -14.98 0.24
CA VAL A 257 -28.07 -13.88 1.18
C VAL A 257 -26.69 -13.25 0.97
N VAL A 258 -26.62 -11.93 0.95
CA VAL A 258 -25.38 -11.15 1.00
C VAL A 258 -25.29 -10.49 2.37
N VAL A 259 -24.16 -10.66 3.05
CA VAL A 259 -23.85 -9.92 4.28
C VAL A 259 -22.65 -9.03 4.00
N VAL A 260 -22.90 -7.73 3.91
CA VAL A 260 -21.87 -6.70 3.70
C VAL A 260 -21.36 -6.21 5.05
N ALA A 261 -20.24 -6.79 5.49
CA ALA A 261 -19.62 -6.61 6.80
C ALA A 261 -18.27 -5.89 6.70
N LEU A 262 -18.29 -4.66 6.19
CA LEU A 262 -17.05 -3.88 5.95
C LEU A 262 -16.39 -3.43 7.26
N CYS A 263 -15.06 -3.45 7.27
CA CYS A 263 -14.25 -2.83 8.32
C CYS A 263 -14.07 -1.33 8.04
N GLY A 264 -14.25 -0.47 9.05
CA GLY A 264 -13.94 0.96 8.99
C GLY A 264 -14.98 1.85 8.29
N LEU A 265 -16.10 1.29 7.83
CA LEU A 265 -17.21 2.04 7.22
C LEU A 265 -18.50 1.87 8.03
N THR A 266 -19.23 2.96 8.22
CA THR A 266 -20.55 2.98 8.85
C THR A 266 -21.61 2.41 7.90
N LEU A 267 -22.72 1.88 8.43
CA LEU A 267 -23.84 1.39 7.62
C LEU A 267 -24.33 2.40 6.56
N ASP A 268 -24.45 3.68 6.92
CA ASP A 268 -24.90 4.74 5.98
C ASP A 268 -23.93 4.93 4.81
N LYS A 269 -22.63 4.96 5.08
CA LYS A 269 -21.60 5.06 4.04
C LYS A 269 -21.56 3.82 3.15
N THR A 270 -21.69 2.63 3.73
CA THR A 270 -21.75 1.37 2.97
C THR A 270 -22.97 1.33 2.05
N GLU A 271 -24.14 1.72 2.56
CA GLU A 271 -25.37 1.85 1.77
C GLU A 271 -25.18 2.85 0.62
N GLN A 272 -24.58 4.01 0.90
CA GLN A 272 -24.28 5.01 -0.11
C GLN A 272 -23.33 4.47 -1.20
N GLU A 273 -22.26 3.75 -0.85
CA GLU A 273 -21.36 3.14 -1.83
C GLU A 273 -22.07 2.10 -2.72
N LEU A 274 -22.97 1.31 -2.15
CA LEU A 274 -23.79 0.33 -2.89
C LEU A 274 -24.83 0.99 -3.81
N VAL A 275 -25.53 2.05 -3.34
CA VAL A 275 -26.49 2.82 -4.16
C VAL A 275 -25.79 3.50 -5.33
N GLU A 276 -24.63 4.11 -5.08
CA GLU A 276 -23.90 4.91 -6.06
C GLU A 276 -23.06 4.05 -7.03
N GLY A 277 -23.05 2.72 -6.85
CA GLY A 277 -22.29 1.81 -7.71
C GLY A 277 -20.78 2.02 -7.58
N ARG A 278 -20.28 2.53 -6.44
CA ARG A 278 -18.83 2.62 -6.15
C ARG A 278 -18.28 1.26 -5.71
N VAL A 279 -18.63 0.23 -6.45
CA VAL A 279 -18.35 -1.17 -6.18
C VAL A 279 -17.96 -1.83 -7.50
N GLY A 280 -17.16 -2.89 -7.45
CA GLY A 280 -16.69 -3.55 -8.68
C GLY A 280 -17.81 -4.24 -9.46
N ASP A 281 -17.49 -4.70 -10.68
CA ASP A 281 -18.40 -5.37 -11.64
C ASP A 281 -19.15 -6.59 -11.07
N TRP A 282 -18.66 -7.15 -9.95
CA TRP A 282 -19.32 -8.23 -9.22
C TRP A 282 -20.72 -7.85 -8.74
N TRP A 283 -20.96 -6.57 -8.43
CA TRP A 283 -22.24 -6.12 -7.87
C TRP A 283 -23.34 -6.14 -8.92
N GLU A 284 -23.09 -5.59 -10.11
CA GLU A 284 -24.02 -5.68 -11.24
C GLU A 284 -24.24 -7.15 -11.63
N THR A 285 -23.17 -7.95 -11.69
CA THR A 285 -23.26 -9.38 -12.00
C THR A 285 -24.13 -10.14 -11.00
N LEU A 286 -24.03 -9.82 -9.70
CA LEU A 286 -24.81 -10.44 -8.64
C LEU A 286 -26.30 -10.08 -8.75
N LEU A 287 -26.59 -8.80 -8.96
CA LEU A 287 -27.96 -8.29 -9.09
C LEU A 287 -28.67 -8.84 -10.34
N ASP A 288 -27.92 -9.07 -11.43
CA ASP A 288 -28.46 -9.65 -12.67
C ASP A 288 -28.78 -11.15 -12.54
N GLN A 289 -28.12 -11.87 -11.63
CA GLN A 289 -28.20 -13.35 -11.55
C GLN A 289 -28.92 -13.89 -10.31
N SER A 290 -29.20 -13.06 -9.30
CA SER A 290 -29.83 -13.49 -8.04
C SER A 290 -30.70 -12.41 -7.40
N ASP A 291 -31.87 -12.82 -6.90
CA ASP A 291 -32.72 -11.99 -6.03
C ASP A 291 -32.27 -12.09 -4.56
N ALA A 292 -30.96 -11.99 -4.32
CA ALA A 292 -30.37 -12.20 -3.00
C ALA A 292 -30.85 -11.15 -1.98
N ILE A 293 -31.08 -11.57 -0.74
CA ILE A 293 -31.37 -10.65 0.37
C ILE A 293 -30.06 -10.00 0.80
N VAL A 294 -29.98 -8.67 0.73
CA VAL A 294 -28.76 -7.93 1.05
C VAL A 294 -28.87 -7.28 2.43
N TYR A 295 -28.01 -7.69 3.36
CA TYR A 295 -27.85 -7.07 4.66
C TYR A 295 -26.55 -6.27 4.71
N ILE A 296 -26.66 -5.01 5.15
CA ILE A 296 -25.51 -4.18 5.54
C ILE A 296 -25.41 -4.24 7.04
N VAL A 297 -24.24 -4.56 7.59
CA VAL A 297 -24.04 -4.72 9.04
C VAL A 297 -22.85 -3.89 9.52
N ASP A 298 -22.79 -3.60 10.81
CA ASP A 298 -21.56 -3.07 11.43
C ASP A 298 -20.49 -4.17 11.49
N GLY A 299 -19.73 -4.31 10.39
CA GLY A 299 -18.65 -5.30 10.28
C GLY A 299 -17.55 -5.11 11.31
N THR A 300 -17.16 -3.85 11.57
CA THR A 300 -16.11 -3.48 12.52
C THR A 300 -16.39 -4.01 13.92
N SER A 301 -17.61 -3.81 14.39
CA SER A 301 -18.04 -4.20 15.74
C SER A 301 -18.37 -5.67 15.86
N MET A 302 -19.06 -6.22 14.87
CA MET A 302 -19.79 -7.48 15.04
C MET A 302 -19.13 -8.68 14.36
N PHE A 303 -18.25 -8.48 13.38
CA PHE A 303 -17.68 -9.56 12.58
C PHE A 303 -16.14 -9.55 12.52
N THR A 304 -15.50 -8.38 12.40
CA THR A 304 -14.04 -8.30 12.20
C THR A 304 -13.25 -8.24 13.51
N ARG A 305 -13.91 -7.92 14.64
CA ARG A 305 -13.32 -7.97 15.98
C ARG A 305 -13.64 -9.30 16.67
N PRO A 306 -12.65 -10.14 16.99
CA PRO A 306 -12.87 -11.42 17.65
C PRO A 306 -13.17 -11.24 19.14
N THR A 307 -14.44 -11.00 19.46
CA THR A 307 -14.93 -10.79 20.82
C THR A 307 -16.18 -11.63 21.05
N ARG A 308 -16.68 -11.65 22.29
CA ARG A 308 -17.96 -12.31 22.61
C ARG A 308 -19.16 -11.78 21.78
N ARG A 309 -19.05 -10.59 21.16
CA ARG A 309 -20.10 -10.05 20.27
C ARG A 309 -20.30 -10.91 19.01
N LEU A 310 -19.35 -11.77 18.65
CA LEU A 310 -19.56 -12.78 17.61
C LEU A 310 -20.76 -13.71 17.92
N LEU A 311 -21.08 -13.96 19.20
CA LEU A 311 -22.28 -14.73 19.56
C LEU A 311 -23.57 -13.94 19.28
N VAL A 312 -23.54 -12.62 19.45
CA VAL A 312 -24.66 -11.73 19.10
C VAL A 312 -24.84 -11.67 17.58
N ALA A 313 -23.73 -11.60 16.84
CA ALA A 313 -23.73 -11.68 15.38
C ALA A 313 -24.23 -13.04 14.87
N LEU A 314 -23.83 -14.14 15.51
CA LEU A 314 -24.30 -15.48 15.19
C LEU A 314 -25.80 -15.62 15.42
N GLU A 315 -26.31 -15.20 16.58
CA GLU A 315 -27.74 -15.24 16.89
C GLU A 315 -28.55 -14.44 15.88
N TRP A 316 -28.08 -13.23 15.53
CA TRP A 316 -28.69 -12.43 14.47
C TRP A 316 -28.65 -13.16 13.12
N LEU A 317 -27.51 -13.75 12.75
CA LEU A 317 -27.33 -14.44 11.48
C LEU A 317 -28.24 -15.67 11.36
N VAL A 318 -28.43 -16.45 12.43
CA VAL A 318 -29.39 -17.56 12.47
C VAL A 318 -30.79 -17.10 12.04
N HIS A 319 -31.28 -16.00 12.62
CA HIS A 319 -32.59 -15.46 12.24
C HIS A 319 -32.59 -14.79 10.86
N ALA A 320 -31.52 -14.11 10.47
CA ALA A 320 -31.41 -13.45 9.16
C ALA A 320 -31.42 -14.45 7.99
N LEU A 321 -30.83 -15.63 8.20
CA LEU A 321 -30.73 -16.70 7.21
C LEU A 321 -32.01 -17.54 7.11
N HIS A 322 -32.62 -17.89 8.24
CA HIS A 322 -33.72 -18.86 8.27
C HIS A 322 -35.10 -18.24 8.45
N GLU A 323 -35.18 -17.01 8.97
CA GLU A 323 -36.44 -16.33 9.27
C GLU A 323 -36.39 -14.81 8.94
N PRO A 324 -36.05 -14.41 7.70
CA PRO A 324 -35.83 -12.99 7.31
C PRO A 324 -37.06 -12.07 7.50
N GLY A 325 -38.26 -12.64 7.66
CA GLY A 325 -39.50 -11.91 7.91
C GLY A 325 -39.96 -11.87 9.38
N SER A 326 -39.23 -12.52 10.30
CA SER A 326 -39.65 -12.70 11.69
C SER A 326 -39.78 -11.38 12.46
N ILE A 327 -40.67 -11.38 13.46
CA ILE A 327 -40.82 -10.25 14.40
C ILE A 327 -39.53 -10.06 15.22
N TRP A 328 -38.83 -11.16 15.51
CA TRP A 328 -37.55 -11.11 16.22
C TRP A 328 -36.52 -10.30 15.44
N LEU A 329 -36.32 -10.59 14.16
CA LEU A 329 -35.32 -9.90 13.33
C LEU A 329 -35.65 -8.40 13.20
N LYS A 330 -36.93 -8.06 13.01
CA LYS A 330 -37.41 -6.67 12.93
C LYS A 330 -37.20 -5.87 14.22
N ASN A 331 -37.30 -6.53 15.38
CA ASN A 331 -37.12 -5.90 16.70
C ASN A 331 -35.70 -6.06 17.25
N SER A 332 -34.79 -6.70 16.49
CA SER A 332 -33.42 -6.91 16.92
C SER A 332 -32.70 -5.57 17.07
N THR A 333 -31.92 -5.44 18.14
CA THR A 333 -31.05 -4.27 18.35
C THR A 333 -29.70 -4.42 17.62
N PHE A 334 -29.50 -5.52 16.88
CA PHE A 334 -28.30 -5.73 16.09
C PHE A 334 -28.16 -4.61 15.04
N PRO A 335 -26.97 -4.03 14.84
CA PRO A 335 -26.78 -2.92 13.91
C PRO A 335 -26.75 -3.44 12.47
N TYR A 336 -27.92 -3.53 11.84
CA TYR A 336 -28.07 -3.88 10.43
C TYR A 336 -29.03 -2.95 9.69
N LYS A 337 -28.91 -2.95 8.37
CA LYS A 337 -29.90 -2.43 7.41
C LYS A 337 -30.21 -3.51 6.39
N LEU A 338 -31.48 -3.63 6.05
CA LEU A 338 -31.90 -4.35 4.85
C LEU A 338 -31.75 -3.40 3.66
N PHE A 339 -30.90 -3.76 2.71
CA PHE A 339 -30.65 -2.95 1.54
C PHE A 339 -31.69 -3.24 0.46
N ASP A 340 -32.37 -2.19 0.01
CA ASP A 340 -33.30 -2.27 -1.12
C ASP A 340 -32.52 -2.18 -2.43
N THR A 341 -32.34 -3.32 -3.10
CA THR A 341 -31.59 -3.43 -4.35
C THR A 341 -32.21 -2.62 -5.49
N SER A 342 -33.49 -2.22 -5.40
CA SER A 342 -34.12 -1.32 -6.38
C SER A 342 -33.63 0.13 -6.26
N LEU A 343 -33.04 0.51 -5.12
CA LEU A 343 -32.42 1.82 -4.90
C LEU A 343 -31.09 1.96 -5.63
N VAL A 344 -30.47 0.85 -6.03
CA VAL A 344 -29.34 0.89 -6.97
C VAL A 344 -29.91 1.51 -8.22
N THR A 345 -29.59 2.80 -8.41
CA THR A 345 -30.21 3.56 -9.48
C THR A 345 -29.88 2.88 -10.78
N SER A 346 -30.91 2.32 -11.44
CA SER A 346 -30.88 2.05 -12.86
C SER A 346 -30.77 3.39 -13.59
N GLY A 347 -29.57 3.97 -13.58
CA GLY A 347 -29.23 5.26 -14.16
C GLY A 347 -29.80 6.48 -13.43
N SER A 348 -29.00 7.12 -12.56
CA SER A 348 -29.26 8.48 -12.07
C SER A 348 -28.52 9.55 -12.88
N LYS A 349 -29.32 10.48 -13.37
CA LYS A 349 -29.12 11.40 -14.49
C LYS A 349 -28.36 12.70 -14.18
N ALA A 350 -27.34 12.64 -13.32
CA ALA A 350 -26.45 13.78 -13.08
C ALA A 350 -25.06 13.65 -13.76
N LYS A 351 -24.81 12.51 -14.43
CA LYS A 351 -23.65 12.25 -15.33
C LYS A 351 -24.07 12.01 -16.79
N GLU A 352 -25.28 12.43 -17.17
CA GLU A 352 -25.97 12.15 -18.44
C GLU A 352 -25.37 12.85 -19.69
N LYS A 353 -24.07 13.18 -19.68
CA LYS A 353 -23.33 13.62 -20.88
C LYS A 353 -21.88 13.10 -20.95
N LYS A 354 -21.66 11.90 -20.41
CA LYS A 354 -20.63 10.95 -20.89
C LYS A 354 -21.27 9.68 -21.52
N SER A 355 -22.56 9.75 -21.91
CA SER A 355 -23.45 8.64 -22.28
C SER A 355 -23.18 8.04 -23.66
N ALA A 356 -23.70 6.84 -23.95
CA ALA A 356 -23.88 6.16 -25.25
C ALA A 356 -22.88 6.45 -26.38
N GLU A 357 -22.78 7.69 -26.86
CA GLU A 357 -21.72 8.19 -27.75
C GLU A 357 -20.30 7.87 -27.25
N MET A 358 -20.02 7.94 -25.93
CA MET A 358 -18.69 7.56 -25.41
C MET A 358 -18.45 6.05 -25.52
N LEU A 359 -19.47 5.24 -25.23
CA LEU A 359 -19.41 3.78 -25.38
C LEU A 359 -19.31 3.38 -26.86
N GLU A 360 -20.01 4.10 -27.75
CA GLU A 360 -19.90 3.94 -29.20
C GLU A 360 -18.50 4.36 -29.69
N ILE A 361 -17.96 5.47 -29.19
CA ILE A 361 -16.58 5.91 -29.44
C ILE A 361 -15.58 4.84 -28.98
N GLU A 362 -15.79 4.24 -27.81
CA GLU A 362 -14.94 3.18 -27.27
C GLU A 362 -15.07 1.88 -28.08
N GLU A 363 -16.27 1.50 -28.51
CA GLU A 363 -16.51 0.35 -29.37
C GLU A 363 -15.87 0.53 -30.76
N LEU A 364 -16.12 1.67 -31.41
CA LEU A 364 -15.50 2.03 -32.68
C LEU A 364 -13.98 2.07 -32.57
N HIS A 365 -13.47 2.61 -31.46
CA HIS A 365 -12.04 2.60 -31.18
C HIS A 365 -11.49 1.17 -31.02
N ARG A 366 -12.18 0.33 -30.25
CA ARG A 366 -11.78 -1.07 -30.00
C ARG A 366 -11.78 -1.86 -31.30
N ALA A 367 -12.84 -1.75 -32.09
CA ALA A 367 -12.96 -2.37 -33.40
C ALA A 367 -11.87 -1.89 -34.37
N ALA A 368 -11.59 -0.58 -34.41
CA ALA A 368 -10.53 -0.02 -35.24
C ALA A 368 -9.12 -0.50 -34.80
N CYS A 369 -8.87 -0.64 -33.49
CA CYS A 369 -7.62 -1.19 -32.96
C CYS A 369 -7.46 -2.68 -33.32
N SER A 370 -8.50 -3.50 -33.15
CA SER A 370 -8.49 -4.93 -33.50
C SER A 370 -8.22 -5.15 -35.00
N ASN A 371 -8.69 -4.24 -35.85
CA ASN A 371 -8.46 -4.25 -37.29
C ASN A 371 -7.19 -3.50 -37.74
N GLN A 372 -6.34 -3.05 -36.80
CA GLN A 372 -5.10 -2.30 -37.08
C GLN A 372 -5.33 -1.03 -37.94
N GLN A 373 -6.50 -0.40 -37.81
CA GLN A 373 -6.83 0.83 -38.51
C GLN A 373 -6.19 2.02 -37.82
N ALA A 374 -5.71 2.98 -38.61
CA ALA A 374 -5.03 4.16 -38.08
C ALA A 374 -5.99 5.16 -37.42
N MET A 375 -7.22 5.25 -37.92
CA MET A 375 -8.21 6.22 -37.46
C MET A 375 -9.62 5.61 -37.55
N TYR A 376 -10.54 6.12 -36.75
CA TYR A 376 -11.98 5.93 -36.90
C TYR A 376 -12.65 7.31 -36.97
N THR A 377 -13.89 7.37 -37.45
CA THR A 377 -14.67 8.61 -37.48
C THR A 377 -15.45 8.72 -36.18
N ASP A 378 -15.26 9.82 -35.45
CA ASP A 378 -16.03 10.14 -34.25
C ASP A 378 -17.50 10.39 -34.65
N PRO A 379 -18.46 9.61 -34.12
CA PRO A 379 -19.85 9.63 -34.59
C PRO A 379 -20.56 10.94 -34.25
N ALA A 380 -20.14 11.64 -33.18
CA ALA A 380 -20.75 12.89 -32.74
C ALA A 380 -20.21 14.10 -33.51
N THR A 381 -18.91 14.11 -33.82
CA THR A 381 -18.24 15.29 -34.41
C THR A 381 -17.88 15.14 -35.89
N GLY A 382 -17.89 13.91 -36.44
CA GLY A 382 -17.45 13.60 -37.79
C GLY A 382 -15.94 13.69 -37.99
N TYR A 383 -15.15 13.99 -36.95
CA TYR A 383 -13.70 14.10 -37.06
C TYR A 383 -13.02 12.72 -37.15
N SER A 384 -11.93 12.63 -37.91
CA SER A 384 -11.06 11.47 -37.87
C SER A 384 -10.21 11.47 -36.59
N VAL A 385 -10.39 10.45 -35.75
CA VAL A 385 -9.69 10.30 -34.48
C VAL A 385 -8.67 9.16 -34.57
N MET A 386 -7.43 9.43 -34.18
CA MET A 386 -6.36 8.43 -34.17
C MET A 386 -6.61 7.36 -33.11
N THR A 387 -6.37 6.10 -33.50
CA THR A 387 -6.47 4.94 -32.60
C THR A 387 -5.24 4.79 -31.71
N THR A 388 -5.38 4.04 -30.61
CA THR A 388 -4.27 3.74 -29.71
C THR A 388 -3.23 2.91 -30.42
N TYR A 389 -3.66 2.01 -31.32
CA TYR A 389 -2.81 1.22 -32.20
C TYR A 389 -1.82 2.10 -32.98
N ILE A 390 -2.29 3.09 -33.77
CA ILE A 390 -1.37 3.90 -34.58
C ILE A 390 -0.50 4.81 -33.72
N LEU A 391 -1.01 5.27 -32.57
CA LEU A 391 -0.26 6.11 -31.67
C LEU A 391 0.90 5.32 -31.05
N LYS A 392 0.67 4.06 -30.63
CA LYS A 392 1.72 3.15 -30.17
C LYS A 392 2.72 2.80 -31.28
N GLU A 393 2.27 2.54 -32.50
CA GLU A 393 3.18 2.26 -33.64
C GLU A 393 4.11 3.44 -33.95
N ARG A 394 3.62 4.68 -33.79
CA ARG A 394 4.43 5.89 -34.00
C ARG A 394 5.48 6.10 -32.91
N GLN A 395 5.28 5.51 -31.73
CA GLN A 395 6.17 5.65 -30.57
C GLN A 395 6.42 7.12 -30.17
N VAL A 396 5.51 8.05 -30.48
CA VAL A 396 5.73 9.49 -30.25
C VAL A 396 4.47 10.15 -29.71
N CYS A 397 4.56 10.79 -28.55
CA CYS A 397 3.51 11.68 -28.04
C CYS A 397 3.64 13.07 -28.69
N CYS A 398 2.71 13.41 -29.60
CA CYS A 398 2.78 14.66 -30.36
C CYS A 398 2.55 15.92 -29.53
N GLY A 399 1.89 15.83 -28.38
CA GLY A 399 1.55 16.96 -27.51
C GLY A 399 0.22 17.67 -27.83
N ASN A 400 -0.59 17.12 -28.75
CA ASN A 400 -1.86 17.72 -29.19
C ASN A 400 -3.10 17.27 -28.40
N GLY A 401 -2.96 16.56 -27.27
CA GLY A 401 -4.10 16.10 -26.46
C GLY A 401 -5.03 15.14 -27.24
N CYS A 402 -4.46 14.09 -27.84
CA CYS A 402 -5.22 13.10 -28.60
C CYS A 402 -6.21 12.35 -27.69
N ARG A 403 -7.45 12.16 -28.14
CA ARG A 403 -8.51 11.49 -27.35
C ARG A 403 -8.06 10.16 -26.72
N HIS A 404 -7.34 9.34 -27.47
CA HIS A 404 -6.89 8.00 -27.05
C HIS A 404 -5.36 7.92 -26.88
N CYS A 405 -4.76 8.93 -26.24
CA CYS A 405 -3.30 8.98 -26.11
C CYS A 405 -2.80 7.87 -25.16
N PRO A 406 -2.03 6.88 -25.63
CA PRO A 406 -1.52 5.81 -24.76
C PRO A 406 -0.50 6.32 -23.74
N TYR A 407 0.07 7.49 -23.98
CA TYR A 407 1.19 8.04 -23.23
C TYR A 407 0.77 8.92 -22.05
N GLY A 408 -0.48 8.83 -21.57
CA GLY A 408 -0.98 9.66 -20.48
C GLY A 408 -0.80 11.17 -20.71
N HIS A 409 -0.88 11.61 -21.98
CA HIS A 409 -0.62 12.99 -22.39
C HIS A 409 0.75 13.55 -21.94
N ALA A 410 1.78 12.70 -21.88
CA ALA A 410 3.13 13.05 -21.42
C ALA A 410 3.73 14.35 -22.04
N ASN A 411 3.46 14.63 -23.32
CA ASN A 411 3.98 15.82 -24.01
C ASN A 411 2.97 16.98 -24.18
N VAL A 412 1.79 16.90 -23.56
CA VAL A 412 0.74 17.93 -23.68
C VAL A 412 0.99 19.06 -22.69
N LYS A 413 1.35 20.25 -23.20
CA LYS A 413 1.72 21.39 -22.35
C LYS A 413 0.54 21.94 -21.54
N ASP A 414 -0.63 22.09 -22.15
CA ASP A 414 -1.82 22.66 -21.50
C ASP A 414 -2.48 21.65 -20.53
N PRO A 415 -2.49 21.92 -19.22
CA PRO A 415 -3.10 21.04 -18.22
C PRO A 415 -4.58 20.75 -18.46
N SER A 416 -5.34 21.71 -18.99
CA SER A 416 -6.78 21.55 -19.23
C SER A 416 -7.09 20.49 -20.30
N ARG A 417 -6.12 20.17 -21.15
CA ARG A 417 -6.20 19.16 -22.22
C ARG A 417 -5.66 17.80 -21.79
N ARG A 418 -5.22 17.64 -20.54
CA ARG A 418 -4.65 16.40 -20.01
C ARG A 418 -5.75 15.52 -19.43
N THR A 419 -6.49 14.84 -20.28
CA THR A 419 -7.61 13.97 -19.86
C THR A 419 -7.29 12.47 -19.80
N ASN A 420 -6.12 12.04 -20.28
CA ASN A 420 -5.70 10.63 -20.31
C ASN A 420 -4.61 10.37 -19.27
N THR A 421 -4.69 9.23 -18.60
CA THR A 421 -3.63 8.67 -17.74
C THR A 421 -2.90 7.53 -18.45
N LEU A 422 -1.77 7.10 -17.91
CA LEU A 422 -1.03 5.95 -18.42
C LEU A 422 -1.75 4.66 -17.97
N ALA A 423 -2.25 3.87 -18.93
CA ALA A 423 -3.04 2.66 -18.65
C ALA A 423 -2.29 1.33 -18.91
N GLY A 424 -1.08 1.38 -19.46
CA GLY A 424 -0.27 0.19 -19.73
C GLY A 424 1.15 0.54 -20.15
N THR A 425 1.98 -0.47 -20.43
CA THR A 425 3.34 -0.28 -20.91
C THR A 425 3.35 0.42 -22.28
N VAL A 426 4.18 1.45 -22.40
CA VAL A 426 4.32 2.23 -23.64
C VAL A 426 5.76 2.61 -23.90
N PHE A 427 6.12 2.61 -25.17
CA PHE A 427 7.43 2.99 -25.65
C PHE A 427 7.38 4.35 -26.36
N LEU A 428 8.23 5.28 -25.94
CA LEU A 428 8.36 6.65 -26.42
C LEU A 428 9.75 6.88 -27.00
N GLN A 429 9.80 7.32 -28.25
CA GLN A 429 10.99 7.84 -28.92
C GLN A 429 11.05 9.37 -28.71
N PRO A 430 12.26 9.94 -28.59
CA PRO A 430 12.44 11.38 -28.55
C PRO A 430 11.99 12.00 -29.89
N ARG A 431 11.27 13.12 -29.83
CA ARG A 431 10.74 13.84 -31.02
C ARG A 431 11.84 14.55 -31.78
N ARG A 432 12.84 15.07 -31.08
CA ARG A 432 13.95 15.84 -31.63
C ARG A 432 15.24 15.08 -31.38
N ARG A 433 16.11 15.09 -32.39
CA ARG A 433 17.50 14.69 -32.27
C ARG A 433 18.38 15.85 -32.70
N SER A 434 19.51 16.03 -32.03
CA SER A 434 20.49 17.07 -32.33
C SER A 434 20.98 16.95 -33.78
N ARG A 435 21.04 18.09 -34.48
CA ARG A 435 21.54 18.15 -35.86
C ARG A 435 23.03 17.79 -35.89
N GLY A 436 23.42 16.94 -36.84
CA GLY A 436 24.83 16.55 -37.03
C GLY A 436 25.17 15.13 -36.54
N PHE A 437 24.26 14.45 -35.85
CA PHE A 437 24.43 13.04 -35.47
C PHE A 437 23.61 12.10 -36.38
N PRO A 438 24.12 10.88 -36.68
CA PRO A 438 23.37 9.88 -37.41
C PRO A 438 22.02 9.58 -36.75
N LYS A 439 21.00 9.26 -37.57
CA LYS A 439 19.67 8.87 -37.08
C LYS A 439 19.68 7.65 -36.15
N ASP A 440 20.76 6.87 -36.18
CA ASP A 440 20.90 5.64 -35.39
C ASP A 440 21.75 5.81 -34.12
N SER A 441 22.28 7.02 -33.88
CA SER A 441 23.11 7.36 -32.72
C SER A 441 22.52 6.85 -31.39
N PRO A 442 23.35 6.36 -30.44
CA PRO A 442 22.90 5.71 -29.20
C PRO A 442 22.09 6.62 -28.25
N GLY A 443 21.96 7.92 -28.56
CA GLY A 443 21.27 8.91 -27.73
C GLY A 443 22.13 9.37 -26.54
N GLY A 444 21.67 10.35 -25.77
CA GLY A 444 22.43 10.85 -24.62
C GLY A 444 23.68 11.65 -24.99
N GLN A 445 23.70 12.28 -26.17
CA GLN A 445 24.89 12.97 -26.70
C GLN A 445 25.41 14.05 -25.75
N MET A 446 24.52 14.74 -25.02
CA MET A 446 24.92 15.73 -24.02
C MET A 446 25.71 15.14 -22.85
N LEU A 447 25.64 13.83 -22.63
CA LEU A 447 26.37 13.12 -21.58
C LEU A 447 27.73 12.61 -22.06
N TRP A 448 27.93 12.44 -23.37
CA TRP A 448 29.18 11.89 -23.94
C TRP A 448 30.40 12.75 -23.60
N PRO A 449 31.53 12.19 -23.12
CA PRO A 449 32.75 12.96 -22.93
C PRO A 449 33.22 13.65 -24.22
N GLU A 450 33.81 14.84 -24.10
CA GLU A 450 34.29 15.59 -25.26
C GLU A 450 35.41 14.85 -25.99
N GLY A 451 35.38 14.83 -27.32
CA GLY A 451 36.45 14.25 -28.15
C GLY A 451 36.41 12.73 -28.34
N CYS A 452 35.46 12.01 -27.74
CA CYS A 452 35.31 10.56 -27.93
C CYS A 452 34.48 10.23 -29.18
N SER A 453 34.99 9.34 -30.04
CA SER A 453 34.25 8.82 -31.20
C SER A 453 33.21 7.78 -30.77
N VAL A 454 32.07 7.77 -31.45
CA VAL A 454 30.96 6.85 -31.15
C VAL A 454 31.08 5.62 -32.06
N SER A 455 31.34 4.46 -31.47
CA SER A 455 31.09 3.16 -32.11
C SER A 455 29.84 2.54 -31.48
N GLU A 456 28.86 2.18 -32.31
CA GLU A 456 27.61 1.58 -31.84
C GLU A 456 27.78 0.08 -31.58
N GLY A 457 27.37 -0.37 -30.39
CA GLY A 457 27.14 -1.78 -30.11
C GLY A 457 25.81 -2.20 -30.74
N LEU A 458 25.84 -2.58 -32.03
CA LEU A 458 24.64 -2.71 -32.88
C LEU A 458 23.53 -3.67 -32.35
N ASN A 459 23.87 -4.59 -31.43
CA ASN A 459 22.95 -5.62 -30.93
C ASN A 459 22.75 -5.63 -29.39
N GLU A 460 23.49 -4.81 -28.63
CA GLU A 460 23.37 -4.76 -27.17
C GLU A 460 22.50 -3.58 -26.72
N LEU A 461 21.67 -3.84 -25.71
CA LEU A 461 20.73 -2.89 -25.14
C LEU A 461 20.89 -2.82 -23.63
N SER A 462 21.12 -1.61 -23.13
CA SER A 462 21.14 -1.30 -21.71
C SER A 462 19.86 -0.57 -21.31
N VAL A 463 19.15 -1.10 -20.34
CA VAL A 463 17.96 -0.46 -19.77
C VAL A 463 18.34 0.23 -18.47
N VAL A 464 18.15 1.54 -18.41
CA VAL A 464 18.47 2.37 -17.25
C VAL A 464 17.19 2.61 -16.47
N PHE A 465 17.14 2.17 -15.22
CA PHE A 465 16.03 2.46 -14.32
C PHE A 465 16.09 3.93 -13.93
N TRP A 466 15.19 4.71 -14.53
CA TRP A 466 15.19 6.15 -14.50
C TRP A 466 14.12 6.65 -13.53
N SER A 467 14.53 7.14 -12.37
CA SER A 467 13.62 7.74 -11.38
C SER A 467 13.30 9.20 -11.69
N GLY A 468 14.12 9.84 -12.55
CA GLY A 468 14.05 11.27 -12.84
C GLY A 468 14.83 12.13 -11.84
N GLY A 469 15.43 11.54 -10.82
CA GLY A 469 16.25 12.21 -9.82
C GLY A 469 17.74 12.15 -10.07
N LYS A 470 18.50 12.84 -9.21
CA LYS A 470 19.96 13.01 -9.29
C LYS A 470 20.72 11.68 -9.34
N ASP A 471 20.23 10.65 -8.66
CA ASP A 471 20.96 9.37 -8.52
C ASP A 471 20.94 8.58 -9.83
N SER A 472 19.76 8.49 -10.47
CA SER A 472 19.63 7.91 -11.81
C SER A 472 20.38 8.73 -12.88
N PHE A 473 20.47 10.05 -12.70
CA PHE A 473 21.23 10.94 -13.58
C PHE A 473 22.74 10.72 -13.47
N LEU A 474 23.27 10.58 -12.25
CA LEU A 474 24.65 10.21 -11.99
C LEU A 474 24.99 8.82 -12.55
N ALA A 475 24.10 7.84 -12.35
CA ALA A 475 24.31 6.49 -12.84
C ALA A 475 24.38 6.43 -14.38
N LEU A 476 23.49 7.16 -15.05
CA LEU A 476 23.53 7.30 -16.51
C LEU A 476 24.82 7.97 -16.99
N SER A 477 25.28 9.04 -16.34
CA SER A 477 26.54 9.70 -16.70
C SER A 477 27.75 8.81 -16.49
N ALA A 478 27.82 8.14 -15.34
CA ALA A 478 28.91 7.23 -15.00
C ALA A 478 28.99 6.07 -16.00
N LEU A 479 27.84 5.56 -16.48
CA LEU A 479 27.79 4.57 -17.55
C LEU A 479 28.49 5.10 -18.83
N TYR A 480 28.11 6.30 -19.28
CA TYR A 480 28.69 6.92 -20.47
C TYR A 480 30.19 7.19 -20.32
N GLU A 481 30.62 7.68 -19.15
CA GLU A 481 32.03 7.92 -18.83
C GLU A 481 32.84 6.62 -18.84
N THR A 482 32.33 5.54 -18.25
CA THR A 482 33.01 4.23 -18.24
C THR A 482 33.20 3.68 -19.66
N TYR A 483 32.15 3.67 -20.48
CA TYR A 483 32.26 3.16 -21.86
C TYR A 483 33.22 3.99 -22.71
N ALA A 484 33.20 5.32 -22.56
CA ALA A 484 34.12 6.20 -23.25
C ALA A 484 35.58 6.00 -22.79
N ALA A 485 35.83 5.88 -21.48
CA ALA A 485 37.15 5.65 -20.92
C ALA A 485 37.75 4.30 -21.35
N GLU A 486 36.90 3.26 -21.43
CA GLU A 486 37.29 1.91 -21.86
C GLU A 486 37.34 1.76 -23.39
N GLN A 487 37.00 2.81 -24.15
CA GLN A 487 36.89 2.80 -25.61
C GLN A 487 35.99 1.67 -26.14
N LYS A 488 34.98 1.29 -25.36
CA LYS A 488 34.02 0.23 -25.73
C LYS A 488 32.89 0.82 -26.57
N PRO A 489 32.35 0.04 -27.53
CA PRO A 489 31.17 0.46 -28.26
C PRO A 489 29.99 0.63 -27.29
N MET A 490 29.28 1.74 -27.42
CA MET A 490 28.15 2.05 -26.53
C MET A 490 26.95 1.18 -26.92
N PRO A 491 26.35 0.42 -25.98
CA PRO A 491 25.08 -0.23 -26.23
C PRO A 491 23.99 0.81 -26.46
N ARG A 492 22.89 0.39 -27.08
CA ARG A 492 21.71 1.26 -27.15
C ARG A 492 21.18 1.47 -25.73
N VAL A 493 20.84 2.69 -25.37
CA VAL A 493 20.32 3.00 -24.04
C VAL A 493 18.82 3.30 -24.13
N VAL A 494 18.05 2.72 -23.22
CA VAL A 494 16.61 3.01 -23.04
C VAL A 494 16.36 3.31 -21.57
N LEU A 495 15.65 4.40 -21.31
CA LEU A 495 15.17 4.72 -19.96
C LEU A 495 13.92 3.89 -19.67
N LEU A 496 13.81 3.35 -18.46
CA LEU A 496 12.60 2.68 -17.97
C LEU A 496 12.15 3.35 -16.69
N THR A 497 10.87 3.73 -16.63
CA THR A 497 10.25 4.34 -15.44
C THR A 497 8.89 3.72 -15.18
N THR A 498 8.62 3.35 -13.94
CA THR A 498 7.29 2.93 -13.49
C THR A 498 6.48 4.15 -13.05
N ILE A 499 5.23 4.21 -13.48
CA ILE A 499 4.28 5.28 -13.16
C ILE A 499 3.05 4.63 -12.55
N ASP A 500 2.60 5.16 -11.41
CA ASP A 500 1.33 4.73 -10.83
C ASP A 500 0.18 5.23 -11.74
N PRO A 501 -0.65 4.32 -12.31
CA PRO A 501 -1.73 4.70 -13.23
C PRO A 501 -2.79 5.59 -12.59
N LYS A 502 -2.95 5.57 -11.25
CA LYS A 502 -3.93 6.38 -10.53
C LYS A 502 -3.48 7.83 -10.37
N THR A 503 -2.22 8.03 -9.98
CA THR A 503 -1.66 9.35 -9.67
C THR A 503 -0.89 9.96 -10.84
N ASN A 504 -0.49 9.16 -11.83
CA ASN A 504 0.31 9.53 -13.00
C ASN A 504 1.68 10.17 -12.63
N VAL A 505 2.23 9.76 -11.48
CA VAL A 505 3.56 10.13 -11.01
C VAL A 505 4.42 8.89 -10.76
N VAL A 506 5.73 9.07 -10.70
CA VAL A 506 6.66 8.06 -10.19
C VAL A 506 6.41 7.89 -8.69
N PRO A 507 6.08 6.67 -8.22
CA PRO A 507 5.86 6.39 -6.79
C PRO A 507 7.06 6.84 -5.95
N ILE A 508 6.85 7.32 -4.72
CA ILE A 508 7.88 7.79 -3.78
C ILE A 508 8.58 9.10 -4.22
N GLN A 509 9.07 9.19 -5.46
CA GLN A 509 9.78 10.38 -5.94
C GLN A 509 8.85 11.57 -6.24
N ASN A 510 7.55 11.32 -6.46
CA ASN A 510 6.52 12.33 -6.75
C ASN A 510 6.84 13.15 -8.01
N ILE A 511 7.35 12.50 -9.06
CA ILE A 511 7.69 13.14 -10.34
C ILE A 511 6.65 12.77 -11.40
N SER A 512 6.04 13.75 -12.05
CA SER A 512 5.02 13.50 -13.08
C SER A 512 5.58 12.78 -14.31
N SER A 513 4.75 11.95 -14.97
CA SER A 513 5.13 11.29 -16.23
C SER A 513 5.48 12.30 -17.34
N GLN A 514 4.92 13.51 -17.30
CA GLN A 514 5.29 14.60 -18.21
C GLN A 514 6.73 15.06 -17.98
N THR A 515 7.13 15.21 -16.72
CA THR A 515 8.51 15.57 -16.37
C THR A 515 9.49 14.48 -16.83
N ILE A 516 9.16 13.21 -16.60
CA ILE A 516 9.98 12.07 -17.05
C ILE A 516 10.12 12.06 -18.58
N ALA A 517 9.03 12.26 -19.33
CA ALA A 517 9.09 12.33 -20.79
C ALA A 517 9.91 13.53 -21.29
N ALA A 518 9.80 14.68 -20.63
CA ALA A 518 10.60 15.87 -20.95
C ALA A 518 12.10 15.66 -20.66
N GLN A 519 12.45 14.92 -19.60
CA GLN A 519 13.83 14.52 -19.31
C GLN A 519 14.37 13.59 -20.40
N ALA A 520 13.61 12.57 -20.79
CA ALA A 520 14.00 11.64 -21.85
C ALA A 520 14.18 12.36 -23.20
N GLU A 521 13.28 13.30 -23.53
CA GLU A 521 13.38 14.16 -24.72
C GLU A 521 14.64 15.04 -24.67
N ALA A 522 14.93 15.66 -23.52
CA ALA A 522 16.13 16.48 -23.35
C ALA A 522 17.40 15.63 -23.54
N LEU A 523 17.43 14.43 -22.97
CA LEU A 523 18.53 13.48 -23.11
C LEU A 523 18.60 12.82 -24.50
N GLU A 524 17.60 13.03 -25.36
CA GLU A 524 17.47 12.35 -26.65
C GLU A 524 17.52 10.82 -26.53
N LEU A 525 16.93 10.28 -25.46
CA LEU A 525 16.87 8.85 -25.17
C LEU A 525 15.45 8.31 -25.30
N PRO A 526 15.27 7.09 -25.83
CA PRO A 526 13.99 6.41 -25.77
C PRO A 526 13.59 6.11 -24.33
N LEU A 527 12.29 6.10 -24.06
CA LEU A 527 11.67 5.93 -22.75
C LEU A 527 10.60 4.85 -22.81
N CYS A 528 10.70 3.87 -21.92
CA CYS A 528 9.65 2.91 -21.62
C CYS A 528 8.95 3.35 -20.33
N LEU A 529 7.67 3.71 -20.42
CA LEU A 529 6.83 3.96 -19.25
C LEU A 529 6.02 2.71 -18.96
N VAL A 530 6.09 2.22 -17.72
CA VAL A 530 5.36 1.03 -17.26
C VAL A 530 4.27 1.48 -16.29
N ALA A 531 3.01 1.25 -16.65
CA ALA A 531 1.88 1.59 -15.78
C ALA A 531 1.74 0.52 -14.69
N VAL A 532 2.35 0.76 -13.53
CA VAL A 532 2.30 -0.15 -12.38
C VAL A 532 2.58 0.63 -11.11
N GLY A 533 1.73 0.42 -10.09
CA GLY A 533 1.96 0.93 -8.75
C GLY A 533 2.90 0.03 -7.94
N LEU A 534 3.11 0.35 -6.66
CA LEU A 534 3.84 -0.53 -5.75
C LEU A 534 2.97 -1.76 -5.39
N GLY A 535 3.57 -2.96 -5.34
CA GLY A 535 2.92 -4.21 -4.95
C GLY A 535 3.34 -5.43 -5.76
N ASP A 536 2.60 -6.53 -5.62
CA ASP A 536 2.98 -7.87 -6.12
C ASP A 536 3.12 -7.97 -7.66
N GLU A 537 2.41 -7.11 -8.39
CA GLU A 537 2.47 -7.05 -9.86
C GLU A 537 3.69 -6.27 -10.40
N TYR A 538 4.45 -5.59 -9.53
CA TYR A 538 5.57 -4.73 -9.93
C TYR A 538 6.63 -5.51 -10.73
N THR A 539 7.06 -6.66 -10.20
CA THR A 539 8.11 -7.48 -10.81
C THR A 539 7.65 -8.10 -12.13
N SER A 540 6.41 -8.58 -12.20
CA SER A 540 5.88 -9.18 -13.43
C SER A 540 5.71 -8.13 -14.53
N ALA A 541 5.22 -6.93 -14.19
CA ALA A 541 5.10 -5.82 -15.12
C ALA A 541 6.47 -5.38 -15.68
N LEU A 542 7.49 -5.28 -14.83
CA LEU A 542 8.86 -4.96 -15.26
C LEU A 542 9.44 -6.02 -16.20
N ARG A 543 9.26 -7.31 -15.90
CA ARG A 543 9.72 -8.40 -16.78
C ARG A 543 9.01 -8.35 -18.14
N SER A 544 7.71 -8.10 -18.17
CA SER A 544 6.97 -7.89 -19.42
C SER A 544 7.54 -6.72 -20.21
N ALA A 545 7.74 -5.57 -19.55
CA ALA A 545 8.28 -4.38 -20.18
C ALA A 545 9.68 -4.59 -20.78
N LEU A 546 10.57 -5.33 -20.11
CA LEU A 546 11.90 -5.64 -20.61
C LEU A 546 11.86 -6.49 -21.90
N VAL A 547 10.92 -7.43 -21.99
CA VAL A 547 10.66 -8.20 -23.22
C VAL A 547 10.11 -7.29 -24.31
N GLU A 548 9.09 -6.48 -24.00
CA GLU A 548 8.44 -5.57 -24.94
C GLU A 548 9.42 -4.54 -25.54
N ILE A 549 10.35 -3.99 -24.74
CA ILE A 549 11.37 -3.03 -25.25
C ILE A 549 12.17 -3.65 -26.40
N SER A 550 12.58 -4.92 -26.25
CA SER A 550 13.35 -5.62 -27.27
C SER A 550 12.57 -5.77 -28.58
N GLU A 551 11.26 -5.96 -28.50
CA GLU A 551 10.37 -6.08 -29.67
C GLU A 551 10.08 -4.73 -30.33
N GLN A 552 9.83 -3.70 -29.53
CA GLN A 552 9.50 -2.35 -30.01
C GLN A 552 10.65 -1.73 -30.82
N LEU A 553 11.89 -2.01 -30.43
CA LEU A 553 13.08 -1.57 -31.16
C LEU A 553 13.33 -2.33 -32.47
N LYS A 554 12.74 -3.52 -32.67
CA LYS A 554 12.77 -4.24 -33.95
C LYS A 554 11.84 -3.59 -34.98
N ARG A 555 10.66 -3.09 -34.54
CA ARG A 555 9.63 -2.52 -35.43
C ARG A 555 10.09 -1.23 -36.13
N THR A 556 10.87 -0.39 -35.47
CA THR A 556 11.36 0.90 -36.02
C THR A 556 12.27 0.77 -37.24
N LYS A 557 12.87 -0.40 -37.49
CA LYS A 557 13.82 -0.60 -38.61
C LYS A 557 13.15 -0.97 -39.95
N LYS A 558 11.82 -1.14 -40.04
CA LYS A 558 11.07 -1.43 -41.29
C LYS A 558 10.91 -0.22 -42.23
N SER A 559 11.89 0.68 -42.29
CA SER A 559 11.91 1.76 -43.29
C SER A 559 12.45 1.22 -44.62
N LYS A 560 11.70 1.39 -45.72
CA LYS A 560 11.95 0.84 -47.08
C LYS A 560 13.29 1.22 -47.74
N LYS A 561 14.24 1.89 -47.05
CA LYS A 561 15.46 2.47 -47.64
C LYS A 561 16.78 2.03 -47.01
N ALA A 562 16.80 1.20 -45.97
CA ALA A 562 18.05 0.68 -45.39
C ALA A 562 18.14 -0.85 -45.57
N PRO A 563 19.34 -1.40 -45.90
CA PRO A 563 19.53 -2.84 -45.96
C PRO A 563 19.26 -3.47 -44.57
N PRO A 564 18.63 -4.66 -44.50
CA PRO A 564 18.36 -5.32 -43.23
C PRO A 564 19.69 -5.70 -42.55
N ILE A 565 19.94 -5.14 -41.38
CA ILE A 565 20.99 -5.63 -40.48
C ILE A 565 20.40 -6.85 -39.76
N GLU A 566 20.93 -8.04 -40.04
CA GLU A 566 20.56 -9.29 -39.36
C GLU A 566 21.00 -9.23 -37.89
N GLY A 567 20.04 -9.20 -36.96
CA GLY A 567 20.32 -9.24 -35.53
C GLY A 567 19.15 -8.72 -34.68
N THR A 568 18.65 -9.55 -33.75
CA THR A 568 17.69 -9.10 -32.73
C THR A 568 18.45 -8.38 -31.63
N CYS A 569 18.10 -7.12 -31.35
CA CYS A 569 18.62 -6.41 -30.18
C CYS A 569 18.04 -7.07 -28.92
N THR A 570 18.91 -7.42 -27.96
CA THR A 570 18.53 -8.08 -26.70
C THR A 570 18.96 -7.21 -25.53
N VAL A 571 18.09 -7.05 -24.53
CA VAL A 571 18.48 -6.42 -23.25
C VAL A 571 19.62 -7.24 -22.64
N SER A 572 20.82 -6.66 -22.59
CA SER A 572 22.02 -7.29 -22.06
C SER A 572 22.29 -6.86 -20.62
N SER A 573 21.95 -5.61 -20.28
CA SER A 573 22.20 -5.07 -18.94
C SER A 573 21.08 -4.18 -18.41
N LEU A 574 20.92 -4.20 -17.09
CA LEU A 574 20.07 -3.29 -16.33
C LEU A 574 20.96 -2.38 -15.49
N VAL A 575 20.69 -1.08 -15.51
CA VAL A 575 21.49 -0.07 -14.83
C VAL A 575 20.66 0.62 -13.75
N PHE A 576 21.18 0.67 -12.54
CA PHE A 576 20.50 1.23 -11.37
C PHE A 576 21.28 2.39 -10.76
N GLY A 577 20.53 3.35 -10.20
CA GLY A 577 21.06 4.51 -9.49
C GLY A 577 21.20 4.32 -7.98
N ASP A 578 21.26 3.07 -7.50
CA ASP A 578 21.34 2.79 -6.06
C ASP A 578 22.70 3.22 -5.49
N LEU A 579 22.71 3.86 -4.32
CA LEU A 579 23.94 4.39 -3.71
C LEU A 579 24.52 3.41 -2.69
N HIS A 580 23.78 3.07 -1.63
CA HIS A 580 24.31 2.32 -0.48
C HIS A 580 23.38 1.26 0.15
N LEU A 581 22.07 1.29 -0.14
CA LEU A 581 21.09 0.38 0.48
C LEU A 581 21.24 -1.07 0.01
N GLU A 582 21.86 -1.92 0.84
CA GLU A 582 22.28 -3.29 0.50
C GLU A 582 21.09 -4.23 0.28
N ASP A 583 20.01 -4.02 1.02
CA ASP A 583 18.74 -4.73 0.89
C ASP A 583 18.11 -4.52 -0.50
N ILE A 584 18.06 -3.27 -0.97
CA ILE A 584 17.55 -2.94 -2.31
C ILE A 584 18.41 -3.59 -3.39
N ARG A 585 19.74 -3.51 -3.26
CA ARG A 585 20.65 -4.13 -4.21
C ARG A 585 20.49 -5.66 -4.25
N THR A 586 20.45 -6.29 -3.08
CA THR A 586 20.27 -7.75 -2.95
C THR A 586 18.98 -8.18 -3.63
N TRP A 587 17.87 -7.48 -3.38
CA TRP A 587 16.60 -7.76 -4.02
C TRP A 587 16.68 -7.68 -5.56
N ARG A 588 17.39 -6.68 -6.12
CA ARG A 588 17.57 -6.57 -7.58
C ARG A 588 18.39 -7.73 -8.14
N GLU A 589 19.47 -8.10 -7.47
CA GLU A 589 20.33 -9.22 -7.85
C GLU A 589 19.56 -10.54 -7.84
N GLU A 590 18.74 -10.80 -6.82
CA GLU A 590 17.87 -11.98 -6.75
C GLU A 590 16.77 -11.96 -7.83
N THR A 591 16.20 -10.79 -8.11
CA THR A 591 15.06 -10.64 -9.02
C THR A 591 15.46 -10.71 -10.49
N PHE A 592 16.58 -10.09 -10.86
CA PHE A 592 16.99 -9.88 -12.27
C PHE A 592 18.37 -10.45 -12.62
N GLY A 593 19.22 -10.76 -11.64
CA GLY A 593 20.62 -11.13 -11.86
C GLY A 593 20.83 -12.46 -12.58
N LYS A 594 19.80 -13.32 -12.64
CA LYS A 594 19.82 -14.57 -13.43
C LYS A 594 19.69 -14.31 -14.94
N ASP A 595 18.96 -13.27 -15.31
CA ASP A 595 18.55 -13.00 -16.68
C ASP A 595 19.37 -11.87 -17.34
N TYR A 596 19.88 -10.93 -16.54
CA TYR A 596 20.54 -9.72 -17.02
C TYR A 596 21.81 -9.40 -16.25
N LYS A 597 22.77 -8.77 -16.92
CA LYS A 597 23.93 -8.18 -16.25
C LYS A 597 23.51 -6.91 -15.52
N LEU A 598 23.58 -6.91 -14.20
CA LEU A 598 23.23 -5.73 -13.40
C LEU A 598 24.44 -4.80 -13.25
N LEU A 599 24.24 -3.51 -13.48
CA LEU A 599 25.25 -2.47 -13.36
C LEU A 599 24.81 -1.45 -12.30
N PHE A 600 25.71 -1.15 -11.36
CA PHE A 600 25.51 -0.17 -10.30
C PHE A 600 26.62 0.88 -10.32
N PRO A 601 26.62 1.83 -11.27
CA PRO A 601 27.78 2.69 -11.56
C PRO A 601 28.17 3.66 -10.44
N VAL A 602 27.26 3.91 -9.50
CA VAL A 602 27.40 4.86 -8.39
C VAL A 602 27.48 4.19 -7.02
N TRP A 603 27.38 2.86 -6.97
CA TRP A 603 27.32 2.09 -5.73
C TRP A 603 28.57 2.25 -4.87
N LYS A 604 28.37 2.54 -3.58
CA LYS A 604 29.44 2.70 -2.56
C LYS A 604 30.54 3.70 -2.95
N LYS A 605 30.29 4.60 -3.90
CA LYS A 605 31.16 5.74 -4.17
C LYS A 605 31.02 6.77 -3.06
N LYS A 606 32.13 7.44 -2.72
CA LYS A 606 32.12 8.46 -1.66
C LYS A 606 31.38 9.71 -2.12
N TYR A 607 30.53 10.26 -1.26
CA TYR A 607 29.76 11.45 -1.57
C TYR A 607 30.65 12.64 -1.95
N GLU A 608 31.55 13.04 -1.05
CA GLU A 608 32.28 14.30 -1.16
C GLU A 608 33.42 14.25 -2.18
N SER A 609 34.09 13.12 -2.33
CA SER A 609 35.23 12.99 -3.24
C SER A 609 34.86 12.50 -4.64
N GLU A 610 33.69 11.88 -4.82
CA GLU A 610 33.30 11.26 -6.09
C GLU A 610 31.95 11.75 -6.60
N LEU A 611 30.85 11.48 -5.88
CA LEU A 611 29.49 11.67 -6.40
C LEU A 611 29.08 13.14 -6.51
N LEU A 612 29.26 13.95 -5.46
CA LEU A 612 28.90 15.37 -5.45
C LEU A 612 29.72 16.18 -6.47
N PRO A 613 31.06 16.01 -6.58
CA PRO A 613 31.82 16.63 -7.66
C PRO A 613 31.39 16.17 -9.05
N ALA A 614 31.03 14.88 -9.24
CA ALA A 614 30.49 14.40 -10.50
C ALA A 614 29.15 15.06 -10.85
N LEU A 615 28.28 15.24 -9.83
CA LEU A 615 26.98 15.90 -9.97
C LEU A 615 27.12 17.37 -10.38
N GLU A 616 28.08 18.09 -9.80
CA GLU A 616 28.39 19.47 -10.20
C GLU A 616 28.90 19.53 -11.64
N ARG A 617 29.82 18.64 -12.04
CA ARG A 617 30.36 18.60 -13.41
C ARG A 617 29.28 18.32 -14.45
N ILE A 618 28.43 17.33 -14.21
CA ILE A 618 27.36 16.98 -15.17
C ILE A 618 26.28 18.07 -15.25
N CYS A 619 25.93 18.72 -14.13
CA CYS A 619 25.00 19.86 -14.14
C CYS A 619 25.59 21.04 -14.89
N ALA A 620 26.87 21.37 -14.67
CA ALA A 620 27.56 22.43 -15.42
C ALA A 620 27.61 22.14 -16.92
N LYS A 621 27.91 20.89 -17.29
CA LYS A 621 27.98 20.44 -18.69
C LYS A 621 26.64 20.50 -19.41
N THR A 622 25.57 20.02 -18.76
CA THR A 622 24.24 19.89 -19.37
C THR A 622 23.36 21.12 -19.18
N GLY A 623 23.74 22.02 -18.27
CA GLY A 623 22.90 23.12 -17.80
C GLY A 623 21.72 22.67 -16.93
N ALA A 624 21.70 21.40 -16.51
CA ALA A 624 20.63 20.86 -15.67
C ALA A 624 20.65 21.47 -14.26
N LYS A 625 19.47 21.60 -13.67
CA LYS A 625 19.26 21.98 -12.28
C LYS A 625 18.52 20.88 -11.54
N ILE A 626 18.79 20.74 -10.25
CA ILE A 626 18.20 19.71 -9.41
C ILE A 626 17.30 20.41 -8.40
N PHE A 627 16.10 19.87 -8.22
CA PHE A 627 15.10 20.41 -7.31
C PHE A 627 14.62 19.32 -6.36
N PHE A 628 14.23 19.67 -5.14
CA PHE A 628 13.50 18.74 -4.28
C PHE A 628 12.16 18.39 -4.92
N SER A 629 11.87 17.09 -5.06
CA SER A 629 10.61 16.60 -5.64
C SER A 629 9.67 16.05 -4.57
N ASN A 630 10.23 15.53 -3.49
CA ASN A 630 9.53 15.10 -2.30
C ASN A 630 10.42 15.34 -1.08
N VAL A 631 9.84 15.68 0.06
CA VAL A 631 10.55 16.04 1.29
C VAL A 631 9.80 15.42 2.46
N ASP A 632 10.49 14.65 3.30
CA ASP A 632 9.90 14.06 4.51
C ASP A 632 9.94 15.11 5.63
N GLU A 633 8.80 15.80 5.81
CA GLU A 633 8.66 16.87 6.80
C GLU A 633 8.89 16.38 8.22
N GLU A 634 8.54 15.14 8.58
CA GLU A 634 8.72 14.63 9.94
C GLU A 634 10.20 14.40 10.25
N ARG A 635 10.94 13.77 9.33
CA ARG A 635 12.39 13.55 9.48
C ARG A 635 13.19 14.84 9.45
N LEU A 636 12.72 15.83 8.70
CA LEU A 636 13.40 17.12 8.61
C LEU A 636 12.98 18.09 9.72
N ALA A 637 11.78 17.93 10.31
CA ALA A 637 11.30 18.71 11.44
C ALA A 637 12.09 18.44 12.72
N SER A 638 12.46 17.18 13.02
CA SER A 638 13.40 16.89 14.12
C SER A 638 14.74 17.60 13.89
N SER A 639 15.13 17.66 12.62
CA SER A 639 16.41 18.17 12.16
C SER A 639 16.48 19.71 12.08
N GLY A 640 15.35 20.42 12.24
CA GLY A 640 15.26 21.89 12.13
C GLY A 640 15.47 22.45 10.71
N ALA A 641 15.42 21.61 9.68
CA ALA A 641 15.54 22.03 8.29
C ALA A 641 14.16 22.40 7.70
N GLN A 642 14.08 23.53 7.00
CA GLN A 642 12.92 23.90 6.19
C GLN A 642 13.31 23.88 4.72
N TRP A 643 13.12 22.74 4.06
CA TRP A 643 13.24 22.62 2.60
C TRP A 643 11.86 22.35 2.00
N GLU A 644 11.59 22.93 0.85
CA GLU A 644 10.30 22.82 0.20
C GLU A 644 10.41 22.13 -1.16
N VAL A 645 9.36 21.41 -1.55
CA VAL A 645 9.25 20.84 -2.89
C VAL A 645 9.33 21.96 -3.93
N GLY A 646 10.21 21.79 -4.91
CA GLY A 646 10.49 22.78 -5.95
C GLY A 646 11.61 23.76 -5.61
N GLN A 647 12.17 23.73 -4.39
CA GLN A 647 13.42 24.44 -4.07
C GLN A 647 14.62 23.77 -4.77
N VAL A 648 15.61 24.56 -5.17
CA VAL A 648 16.86 24.05 -5.76
C VAL A 648 17.63 23.26 -4.70
N TYR A 649 18.01 22.04 -5.05
CA TYR A 649 18.88 21.21 -4.22
C TYR A 649 20.31 21.76 -4.26
N ASP A 650 20.84 22.07 -3.08
CA ASP A 650 22.23 22.49 -2.89
C ASP A 650 22.84 21.72 -1.71
N TRP A 651 23.70 20.75 -2.03
CA TRP A 651 24.35 19.89 -1.06
C TRP A 651 25.28 20.65 -0.10
N LYS A 652 25.77 21.83 -0.49
CA LYS A 652 26.63 22.66 0.38
C LYS A 652 25.84 23.25 1.53
N LEU A 653 24.60 23.66 1.29
CA LEU A 653 23.69 24.12 2.35
C LEU A 653 23.36 22.98 3.32
N ILE A 654 23.17 21.77 2.83
CA ILE A 654 22.97 20.58 3.67
C ILE A 654 24.22 20.32 4.52
N GLN A 655 25.41 20.38 3.91
CA GLN A 655 26.68 20.18 4.61
C GLN A 655 26.96 21.29 5.65
N GLU A 656 26.64 22.54 5.35
CA GLU A 656 26.75 23.66 6.28
C GLU A 656 25.81 23.51 7.47
N ARG A 657 24.55 23.12 7.22
CA ARG A 657 23.59 22.76 8.27
C ARG A 657 24.12 21.63 9.14
N ASN A 658 24.57 20.54 8.54
CA ASN A 658 25.11 19.37 9.24
C ASN A 658 26.29 19.70 10.15
N LYS A 659 27.05 20.76 9.87
CA LYS A 659 28.11 21.27 10.77
C LYS A 659 27.55 22.03 11.99
N ALA A 660 26.36 22.61 11.85
CA ALA A 660 25.71 23.42 12.88
C ALA A 660 24.73 22.62 13.76
N THR A 661 24.35 21.41 13.38
CA THR A 661 23.37 20.56 14.08
C THR A 661 23.95 19.21 14.48
N ILE A 662 23.48 18.65 15.60
CA ILE A 662 23.83 17.28 16.02
C ILE A 662 23.16 16.25 15.09
N GLU A 663 21.92 16.53 14.67
CA GLU A 663 21.18 15.71 13.72
C GLU A 663 21.73 15.88 12.30
N GLN A 664 22.26 14.80 11.76
CA GLN A 664 22.81 14.74 10.41
C GLN A 664 21.73 14.34 9.41
N VAL A 665 21.63 15.08 8.32
CA VAL A 665 20.81 14.68 7.16
C VAL A 665 21.74 14.10 6.09
N ASP A 666 21.36 12.99 5.47
CA ASP A 666 22.12 12.40 4.38
C ASP A 666 22.26 13.42 3.22
N LEU A 667 23.49 13.68 2.78
CA LEU A 667 23.75 14.67 1.73
C LEU A 667 23.04 14.34 0.42
N MET A 668 22.81 13.06 0.15
CA MET A 668 22.15 12.56 -1.04
C MET A 668 20.70 12.10 -0.74
N GLY A 669 20.19 12.24 0.49
CA GLY A 669 18.84 11.80 0.87
C GLY A 669 18.61 10.29 0.72
N GLU A 670 19.66 9.45 0.76
CA GLU A 670 19.55 7.99 0.60
C GLU A 670 18.70 7.35 1.71
N CYS A 671 18.64 7.96 2.89
CA CYS A 671 17.85 7.45 4.01
C CYS A 671 16.36 7.80 3.90
N GLY A 672 15.93 8.56 2.89
CA GLY A 672 14.52 8.89 2.64
C GLY A 672 14.10 10.27 3.15
N GLU A 673 15.03 11.13 3.56
CA GLU A 673 14.73 12.51 3.98
C GLU A 673 14.17 13.35 2.83
N PHE A 674 14.61 13.10 1.61
CA PHE A 674 14.11 13.78 0.42
C PHE A 674 14.38 13.01 -0.87
N HIS A 675 13.60 13.33 -1.91
CA HIS A 675 13.87 12.96 -3.29
C HIS A 675 14.08 14.19 -4.15
N THR A 676 14.69 13.99 -5.32
CA THR A 676 15.04 15.08 -6.23
C THR A 676 14.53 14.83 -7.63
N CYS A 677 14.34 15.91 -8.38
CA CYS A 677 13.99 15.93 -9.79
C CYS A 677 15.04 16.74 -10.56
N VAL A 678 15.58 16.17 -11.64
CA VAL A 678 16.47 16.86 -12.56
C VAL A 678 15.64 17.62 -13.61
N LYS A 679 15.95 18.88 -13.87
CA LYS A 679 15.36 19.67 -14.95
C LYS A 679 16.46 20.23 -15.87
N PHE A 680 16.42 19.83 -17.12
CA PHE A 680 17.26 20.34 -18.20
C PHE A 680 16.75 21.69 -18.73
N PRO A 681 17.62 22.49 -19.38
CA PRO A 681 17.19 23.72 -20.04
C PRO A 681 16.05 23.47 -21.06
N ARG A 682 15.08 24.40 -21.12
CA ARG A 682 13.95 24.38 -22.08
C ARG A 682 12.93 23.24 -21.87
N MET A 683 12.87 22.66 -20.66
CA MET A 683 11.82 21.72 -20.28
C MET A 683 10.46 22.37 -19.96
N ASP A 684 10.42 23.69 -19.74
CA ASP A 684 9.21 24.44 -19.38
C ASP A 684 8.13 24.50 -20.49
#